data_AF-A0A1B5L1G6-F1
#
_entry.id   AF-A0A1B5L1G6-F1
#
_cell.length_a   1.000
_cell.length_b   1.000
_cell.length_c   1.000
_cell.angle_alpha   90.00
_cell.angle_beta   90.00
_cell.angle_gamma   90.00
#
_symmetry.space_group_name_H-M   'P 1'
#
loop_
_entity.id
_entity.type
_entity.pdbx_description
1 polymer ?
#
loop_
_entity_poly.entity_id
_entity_poly.type
_entity_poly.pdbx_seq_one_letter_code
_entity_poly.pdbx_strand_id
1 'polypeptide(L)'
;MTVMSLTCSVSSFANGRTAHSLNSLELPDAAASQLPAFVRPLPPKIAPEDVQYLAIKGALTLPNIALQNALLQCYIEYVYPYMPLIDLHHFLSIVDRRDGANGQTSLLLYQSIMFSATAFVDMKHLREAGYATRKAARKAFFQKTRLLYDFDYEQDRLVLVQSLMQMTYWYETPDDQKDTWHWMGVAISLAHTIGLHRNPGATIIPVSKQRLRKRIWWSCFMRDRLIALGMRRPTRIKDEDFDVPMLVENDFEIRRLEEGISVVSPECTLIRDVNMQHELALMCISKAKLCLCISRMLKTQYSVLIRDKMTPENTTNSTMMLFPNKHIGSVHSVDLELSAWAASLPDVCLYRPLSPVDIRDGRSTVAVQRTILHMVYHTTISALHRPQFLPSSPNQAPAASHQAQEMSRLRVRDAAAQITCMTSELHNLGLEKYLPTTGVTVILPAMIIHLLEMKSCTPQARDRATRGFRQCMRVMVKLRDMYAAADYATGFLDAALKKAAIDLNKTNVGQEALSGLKHDLPPEFSVQTPPPENVPYMTASETLFQQKTKPALAKMATLPPNKINAAALELSATSPPQTDLDSAELTPSASGQSEEQQLGNLDTFALDPIQGNDEFDWNAVSGTELDIDQWLQFPGDGNGSGNVGDSVIVDLFSSTDQVGNQITAGGDLDSVDFDNDGDVQMKGEASAQLEISA
;
A
#
# COMPACT_ATOMS: atom_id res chain seq x y z
N MET A 1 16.51 8.31 -93.22
CA MET A 1 17.41 7.94 -92.12
C MET A 1 16.52 7.54 -90.94
N THR A 2 16.23 6.27 -90.64
CA THR A 2 16.98 5.02 -90.95
C THR A 2 18.41 5.13 -90.39
N VAL A 3 18.93 4.22 -89.56
CA VAL A 3 19.03 2.76 -89.75
C VAL A 3 19.22 2.03 -88.40
N MET A 4 18.48 0.91 -88.21
CA MET A 4 18.79 -0.41 -87.58
C MET A 4 19.75 -0.48 -86.36
N SER A 5 19.44 -1.17 -85.25
CA SER A 5 19.06 -2.60 -85.06
C SER A 5 20.17 -3.63 -85.27
N LEU A 6 20.43 -4.44 -84.23
CA LEU A 6 20.89 -5.85 -84.20
C LEU A 6 20.93 -6.26 -82.70
N THR A 7 19.98 -6.97 -82.08
CA THR A 7 19.41 -8.34 -82.25
C THR A 7 20.36 -9.52 -81.95
N CYS A 8 20.09 -10.24 -80.85
CA CYS A 8 20.23 -11.69 -80.66
C CYS A 8 19.64 -12.04 -79.27
N SER A 9 18.36 -12.40 -79.11
CA SER A 9 17.67 -13.66 -79.44
C SER A 9 17.82 -14.80 -78.41
N VAL A 10 16.82 -14.87 -77.51
CA VAL A 10 16.00 -16.06 -77.16
C VAL A 10 16.71 -17.33 -76.65
N SER A 11 16.45 -17.69 -75.39
CA SER A 11 15.57 -18.86 -75.09
C SER A 11 15.11 -18.91 -73.63
N SER A 12 13.86 -19.32 -73.44
CA SER A 12 13.18 -19.51 -72.16
C SER A 12 13.65 -20.79 -71.47
N PHE A 13 13.67 -20.84 -70.13
CA PHE A 13 13.07 -21.93 -69.33
C PHE A 13 12.93 -21.55 -67.85
N ALA A 14 11.99 -22.23 -67.16
CA ALA A 14 11.73 -22.24 -65.70
C ALA A 14 10.95 -21.04 -65.08
N ASN A 15 9.64 -21.26 -64.94
CA ASN A 15 8.65 -20.42 -64.26
C ASN A 15 8.93 -20.13 -62.77
N GLY A 16 8.70 -18.86 -62.39
CA GLY A 16 7.70 -18.48 -61.38
C GLY A 16 7.77 -19.09 -59.98
N ARG A 17 8.44 -18.39 -59.04
CA ARG A 17 8.24 -18.58 -57.58
C ARG A 17 8.66 -17.40 -56.68
N THR A 18 8.71 -16.16 -57.21
CA THR A 18 9.24 -14.99 -56.48
C THR A 18 8.38 -13.72 -56.54
N ALA A 19 7.10 -13.82 -56.94
CA ALA A 19 6.16 -12.68 -56.99
C ALA A 19 5.13 -12.63 -55.84
N HIS A 20 5.21 -13.54 -54.86
CA HIS A 20 4.26 -13.63 -53.73
C HIS A 20 4.84 -13.25 -52.36
N SER A 21 6.09 -12.78 -52.29
CA SER A 21 6.81 -12.58 -51.02
C SER A 21 7.14 -11.11 -50.68
N LEU A 22 6.42 -10.15 -51.27
CA LEU A 22 6.57 -8.70 -50.98
C LEU A 22 5.27 -8.04 -50.47
N ASN A 23 4.16 -8.77 -50.33
CA ASN A 23 2.89 -8.28 -49.79
C ASN A 23 2.71 -8.54 -48.27
N SER A 24 3.81 -8.77 -47.53
CA SER A 24 3.76 -9.20 -46.12
C SER A 24 4.41 -8.21 -45.14
N LEU A 25 4.55 -6.94 -45.54
CA LEU A 25 5.00 -5.83 -44.70
C LEU A 25 4.01 -4.65 -44.75
N GLU A 26 2.72 -4.94 -44.89
CA GLU A 26 1.68 -3.97 -44.51
C GLU A 26 1.76 -3.78 -42.99
N LEU A 27 2.17 -2.57 -42.58
CA LEU A 27 1.98 -2.08 -41.22
C LEU A 27 0.51 -2.25 -40.83
N PRO A 28 0.19 -2.58 -39.56
CA PRO A 28 -1.20 -2.74 -39.13
C PRO A 28 -2.01 -1.50 -39.51
N ASP A 29 -3.01 -1.72 -40.35
CA ASP A 29 -3.75 -0.70 -41.09
C ASP A 29 -4.22 0.44 -40.16
N ALA A 30 -4.21 1.68 -40.64
CA ALA A 30 -4.55 2.87 -39.84
C ALA A 30 -5.96 2.79 -39.24
N ALA A 31 -6.83 1.96 -39.84
CA ALA A 31 -8.14 1.58 -39.32
C ALA A 31 -8.11 0.95 -37.90
N ALA A 32 -7.01 0.29 -37.50
CA ALA A 32 -6.86 -0.32 -36.17
C ALA A 32 -6.83 0.69 -35.00
N SER A 33 -6.74 2.00 -35.32
CA SER A 33 -6.65 3.10 -34.34
C SER A 33 -8.00 3.73 -33.97
N GLN A 34 -9.13 3.26 -34.52
CA GLN A 34 -10.44 3.84 -34.24
C GLN A 34 -10.97 3.42 -32.86
N LEU A 35 -10.94 4.37 -31.92
CA LEU A 35 -11.56 4.21 -30.60
C LEU A 35 -13.10 4.14 -30.74
N PRO A 36 -13.80 3.35 -29.91
CA PRO A 36 -15.27 3.31 -29.90
C PRO A 36 -15.89 4.68 -29.60
N ALA A 37 -17.07 4.96 -30.17
CA ALA A 37 -17.69 6.29 -30.13
C ALA A 37 -18.01 6.82 -28.71
N PHE A 38 -18.20 5.95 -27.71
CA PHE A 38 -18.33 6.34 -26.30
C PHE A 38 -17.03 6.78 -25.61
N VAL A 39 -15.88 6.62 -26.28
CA VAL A 39 -14.59 7.14 -25.84
C VAL A 39 -14.32 8.44 -26.61
N ARG A 40 -13.78 9.46 -25.91
CA ARG A 40 -13.35 10.72 -26.56
C ARG A 40 -12.33 10.40 -27.68
N PRO A 41 -12.37 11.13 -28.82
CA PRO A 41 -11.39 10.94 -29.90
C PRO A 41 -9.96 11.22 -29.43
N LEU A 42 -8.98 10.71 -30.18
CA LEU A 42 -7.56 10.95 -29.92
C LEU A 42 -7.26 12.46 -29.88
N PRO A 43 -6.53 12.96 -28.87
CA PRO A 43 -6.14 14.37 -28.81
C PRO A 43 -5.27 14.75 -30.01
N PRO A 44 -5.56 15.84 -30.75
CA PRO A 44 -4.82 16.23 -31.96
C PRO A 44 -3.39 16.73 -31.69
N LYS A 45 -2.99 16.81 -30.42
CA LYS A 45 -1.65 17.20 -29.97
C LYS A 45 -0.64 16.03 -29.89
N ILE A 46 -1.10 14.79 -29.99
CA ILE A 46 -0.24 13.60 -29.94
C ILE A 46 0.28 13.34 -31.36
N ALA A 47 1.59 13.15 -31.53
CA ALA A 47 2.18 12.92 -32.83
C ALA A 47 1.72 11.57 -33.43
N PRO A 48 1.61 11.43 -34.78
CA PRO A 48 1.22 10.16 -35.40
C PRO A 48 2.09 8.97 -35.00
N GLU A 49 3.39 9.20 -34.79
CA GLU A 49 4.38 8.21 -34.34
C GLU A 49 4.08 7.75 -32.90
N ASP A 50 3.68 8.68 -32.03
CA ASP A 50 3.27 8.40 -30.65
C ASP A 50 1.94 7.64 -30.61
N VAL A 51 0.99 8.00 -31.47
CA VAL A 51 -0.27 7.23 -31.64
C VAL A 51 0.03 5.80 -32.06
N GLN A 52 0.93 5.60 -33.02
CA GLN A 52 1.37 4.27 -33.46
C GLN A 52 2.07 3.50 -32.33
N TYR A 53 2.94 4.15 -31.55
CA TYR A 53 3.59 3.55 -30.39
C TYR A 53 2.57 3.12 -29.32
N LEU A 54 1.61 3.98 -28.98
CA LEU A 54 0.52 3.70 -28.05
C LEU A 54 -0.37 2.54 -28.54
N ALA A 55 -0.62 2.44 -29.85
CA ALA A 55 -1.32 1.32 -30.46
C ALA A 55 -0.53 0.00 -30.35
N ILE A 56 0.77 0.00 -30.70
CA ILE A 56 1.66 -1.18 -30.60
C ILE A 56 1.79 -1.65 -29.14
N LYS A 57 1.84 -0.72 -28.17
CA LYS A 57 1.82 -1.04 -26.74
C LYS A 57 0.44 -1.45 -26.20
N GLY A 58 -0.61 -1.41 -27.03
CA GLY A 58 -1.98 -1.77 -26.67
C GLY A 58 -2.68 -0.80 -25.73
N ALA A 59 -2.14 0.42 -25.53
CA ALA A 59 -2.74 1.46 -24.68
C ALA A 59 -4.07 1.96 -25.25
N LEU A 60 -4.20 1.98 -26.58
CA LEU A 60 -5.44 2.30 -27.30
C LEU A 60 -6.42 1.11 -27.38
N THR A 61 -6.03 -0.08 -26.92
CA THR A 61 -6.86 -1.29 -27.00
C THR A 61 -7.66 -1.50 -25.71
N LEU A 62 -8.99 -1.54 -25.84
CA LEU A 62 -9.92 -1.87 -24.76
C LEU A 62 -10.02 -3.40 -24.56
N PRO A 63 -10.39 -3.89 -23.35
CA PRO A 63 -10.75 -5.30 -23.16
C PRO A 63 -11.99 -5.70 -23.98
N ASN A 64 -12.15 -7.00 -24.23
CA ASN A 64 -13.39 -7.53 -24.78
C ASN A 64 -14.57 -7.32 -23.81
N ILE A 65 -15.81 -7.38 -24.30
CA ILE A 65 -17.01 -7.04 -23.51
C ILE A 65 -17.17 -7.93 -22.28
N ALA A 66 -16.85 -9.23 -22.36
CA ALA A 66 -16.96 -10.14 -21.22
C ALA A 66 -16.00 -9.74 -20.07
N LEU A 67 -14.73 -9.46 -20.39
CA LEU A 67 -13.75 -8.98 -19.41
C LEU A 67 -14.09 -7.57 -18.93
N GLN A 68 -14.54 -6.67 -19.82
CA GLN A 68 -14.97 -5.31 -19.46
C GLN A 68 -16.05 -5.36 -18.38
N ASN A 69 -17.12 -6.14 -18.60
CA ASN A 69 -18.28 -6.18 -17.72
C ASN A 69 -17.91 -6.81 -16.36
N ALA A 70 -17.07 -7.85 -16.36
CA ALA A 70 -16.54 -8.47 -15.14
C ALA A 70 -15.63 -7.50 -14.35
N LEU A 71 -14.79 -6.71 -15.03
CA LEU A 71 -13.98 -5.66 -14.40
C LEU A 71 -14.84 -4.52 -13.84
N LEU A 72 -15.89 -4.11 -14.55
CA LEU A 72 -16.81 -3.07 -14.07
C LEU A 72 -17.55 -3.51 -12.80
N GLN A 73 -18.05 -4.75 -12.77
CA GLN A 73 -18.63 -5.32 -11.54
C GLN A 73 -17.61 -5.30 -10.39
N CYS A 74 -16.39 -5.77 -10.62
CA CYS A 74 -15.33 -5.77 -9.61
C CYS A 74 -14.93 -4.36 -9.14
N TYR A 75 -14.97 -3.36 -10.02
CA TYR A 75 -14.76 -1.95 -9.64
C TYR A 75 -15.86 -1.44 -8.71
N ILE A 76 -17.12 -1.69 -9.06
CA ILE A 76 -18.31 -1.31 -8.28
C ILE A 76 -18.29 -1.97 -6.90
N GLU A 77 -17.92 -3.24 -6.82
CA GLU A 77 -17.94 -4.03 -5.58
C GLU A 77 -16.73 -3.75 -4.66
N TYR A 78 -15.51 -3.66 -5.19
CA TYR A 78 -14.31 -3.70 -4.32
C TYR A 78 -13.42 -2.45 -4.35
N VAL A 79 -13.66 -1.50 -5.28
CA VAL A 79 -12.89 -0.25 -5.38
C VAL A 79 -13.74 0.98 -5.05
N TYR A 80 -14.87 1.14 -5.75
CA TYR A 80 -15.74 2.32 -5.65
C TYR A 80 -16.22 2.64 -4.21
N PRO A 81 -16.60 1.67 -3.35
CA PRO A 81 -17.17 1.99 -2.03
C PRO A 81 -16.27 2.82 -1.12
N TYR A 82 -14.96 2.59 -1.19
CA TYR A 82 -13.94 3.34 -0.44
C TYR A 82 -13.08 4.28 -1.29
N MET A 83 -13.43 4.42 -2.57
CA MET A 83 -12.82 5.40 -3.46
C MET A 83 -13.84 5.86 -4.54
N PRO A 84 -14.92 6.56 -4.13
CA PRO A 84 -16.04 6.94 -5.01
C PRO A 84 -15.70 8.16 -5.89
N LEU A 85 -14.75 7.97 -6.80
CA LEU A 85 -14.10 9.03 -7.57
C LEU A 85 -14.91 9.60 -8.74
N ILE A 86 -15.94 8.90 -9.21
CA ILE A 86 -16.67 9.22 -10.45
C ILE A 86 -18.17 9.39 -10.19
N ASP A 87 -18.89 9.98 -11.15
CA ASP A 87 -20.34 9.77 -11.30
C ASP A 87 -20.53 8.37 -11.92
N LEU A 88 -20.97 7.42 -11.10
CA LEU A 88 -20.95 6.01 -11.47
C LEU A 88 -22.04 5.69 -12.47
N HIS A 89 -23.25 6.22 -12.25
CA HIS A 89 -24.39 5.95 -13.14
C HIS A 89 -24.20 6.59 -14.50
N HIS A 90 -23.70 7.83 -14.57
CA HIS A 90 -23.42 8.48 -15.84
C HIS A 90 -22.31 7.73 -16.61
N PHE A 91 -21.22 7.33 -15.93
CA PHE A 91 -20.15 6.54 -16.55
C PHE A 91 -20.68 5.21 -17.12
N LEU A 92 -21.50 4.47 -16.37
CA LEU A 92 -22.10 3.23 -16.86
C LEU A 92 -23.04 3.48 -18.05
N SER A 93 -23.85 4.55 -18.04
CA SER A 93 -24.73 4.90 -19.17
C SER A 93 -23.96 5.21 -20.47
N ILE A 94 -22.74 5.74 -20.37
CA ILE A 94 -21.85 6.00 -21.51
C ILE A 94 -21.29 4.68 -22.06
N VAL A 95 -20.74 3.83 -21.18
CA VAL A 95 -20.06 2.59 -21.58
C VAL A 95 -21.05 1.53 -22.10
N ASP A 96 -22.28 1.53 -21.60
CA ASP A 96 -23.34 0.59 -22.02
C ASP A 96 -23.85 0.86 -23.45
N ARG A 97 -24.15 2.13 -23.77
CA ARG A 97 -24.78 2.48 -25.06
C ARG A 97 -23.81 2.39 -26.26
N ARG A 98 -22.50 2.59 -26.01
CA ARG A 98 -21.35 2.49 -26.95
C ARG A 98 -21.34 3.41 -28.18
N ASP A 99 -22.49 3.88 -28.65
CA ASP A 99 -22.70 4.79 -29.78
C ASP A 99 -22.24 6.24 -29.54
N GLY A 100 -21.92 6.59 -28.29
CA GLY A 100 -21.55 7.95 -27.86
C GLY A 100 -22.73 8.90 -27.64
N ALA A 101 -23.98 8.47 -27.86
CA ALA A 101 -25.16 9.32 -27.74
C ALA A 101 -25.54 9.63 -26.28
N ASN A 102 -25.05 8.85 -25.31
CA ASN A 102 -25.12 9.16 -23.87
C ASN A 102 -23.92 10.00 -23.38
N GLY A 103 -23.04 10.45 -24.28
CA GLY A 103 -21.81 11.18 -23.97
C GLY A 103 -20.55 10.35 -24.17
N GLN A 104 -19.39 10.91 -23.78
CA GLN A 104 -18.08 10.31 -24.01
C GLN A 104 -17.18 10.35 -22.76
N THR A 105 -16.49 9.24 -22.49
CA THR A 105 -15.51 9.13 -21.40
C THR A 105 -14.06 9.27 -21.90
N SER A 106 -13.16 9.64 -20.99
CA SER A 106 -11.73 9.61 -21.25
C SER A 106 -11.20 8.18 -21.33
N LEU A 107 -10.33 7.90 -22.31
CA LEU A 107 -9.64 6.62 -22.39
C LEU A 107 -8.73 6.38 -21.18
N LEU A 108 -8.06 7.41 -20.67
CA LEU A 108 -7.21 7.31 -19.48
C LEU A 108 -8.05 6.89 -18.26
N LEU A 109 -9.19 7.55 -18.04
CA LEU A 109 -10.11 7.21 -16.95
C LEU A 109 -10.59 5.77 -17.08
N TYR A 110 -11.06 5.38 -18.27
CA TYR A 110 -11.54 4.05 -18.56
C TYR A 110 -10.46 2.98 -18.27
N GLN A 111 -9.24 3.14 -18.80
CA GLN A 111 -8.14 2.19 -18.57
C GLN A 111 -7.77 2.14 -17.07
N SER A 112 -7.79 3.28 -16.37
CA SER A 112 -7.50 3.34 -14.92
C SER A 112 -8.54 2.59 -14.07
N ILE A 113 -9.82 2.65 -14.46
CA ILE A 113 -10.91 1.89 -13.84
C ILE A 113 -10.72 0.40 -14.08
N MET A 114 -10.50 -0.01 -15.34
CA MET A 114 -10.20 -1.40 -15.69
C MET A 114 -9.01 -1.93 -14.89
N PHE A 115 -7.90 -1.16 -14.84
CA PHE A 115 -6.72 -1.48 -14.05
C PHE A 115 -7.05 -1.75 -12.58
N SER A 116 -7.73 -0.83 -11.91
CA SER A 116 -8.02 -0.96 -10.47
C SER A 116 -8.77 -2.26 -10.12
N ALA A 117 -9.68 -2.68 -11.00
CA ALA A 117 -10.51 -3.87 -10.83
C ALA A 117 -9.78 -5.21 -11.06
N THR A 118 -8.66 -5.23 -11.78
CA THR A 118 -7.91 -6.47 -12.11
C THR A 118 -7.39 -7.24 -10.88
N ALA A 119 -7.42 -6.65 -9.67
CA ALA A 119 -7.18 -7.39 -8.42
C ALA A 119 -8.26 -8.45 -8.15
N PHE A 120 -9.53 -8.12 -8.39
CA PHE A 120 -10.67 -8.83 -7.79
C PHE A 120 -11.38 -9.76 -8.77
N VAL A 121 -11.17 -9.56 -10.07
CA VAL A 121 -11.78 -10.36 -11.13
C VAL A 121 -11.34 -11.83 -11.07
N ASP A 122 -12.28 -12.71 -11.43
CA ASP A 122 -12.01 -14.14 -11.52
C ASP A 122 -10.91 -14.43 -12.55
N MET A 123 -10.03 -15.38 -12.21
CA MET A 123 -8.91 -15.78 -13.06
C MET A 123 -9.39 -16.39 -14.39
N LYS A 124 -10.63 -16.91 -14.47
CA LYS A 124 -11.28 -17.35 -15.71
C LYS A 124 -11.25 -16.25 -16.78
N HIS A 125 -11.79 -15.07 -16.49
CA HIS A 125 -11.86 -13.98 -17.46
C HIS A 125 -10.48 -13.46 -17.87
N LEU A 126 -9.51 -13.51 -16.96
CA LEU A 126 -8.12 -13.14 -17.27
C LEU A 126 -7.45 -14.16 -18.19
N ARG A 127 -7.68 -15.46 -17.98
CA ARG A 127 -7.18 -16.54 -18.86
C ARG A 127 -7.82 -16.48 -20.25
N GLU A 128 -9.12 -16.25 -20.32
CA GLU A 128 -9.86 -16.05 -21.58
C GLU A 128 -9.34 -14.83 -22.37
N ALA A 129 -8.81 -13.82 -21.68
CA ALA A 129 -8.12 -12.67 -22.29
C ALA A 129 -6.59 -12.87 -22.49
N GLY A 130 -6.07 -14.09 -22.33
CA GLY A 130 -4.68 -14.45 -22.61
C GLY A 130 -3.69 -14.23 -21.46
N TYR A 131 -4.14 -13.84 -20.26
CA TYR A 131 -3.25 -13.61 -19.12
C TYR A 131 -3.02 -14.89 -18.30
N ALA A 132 -1.78 -15.37 -18.26
CA ALA A 132 -1.39 -16.55 -17.47
C ALA A 132 -1.55 -16.35 -15.94
N THR A 133 -1.29 -15.14 -15.45
CA THR A 133 -1.39 -14.80 -14.02
C THR A 133 -2.08 -13.45 -13.81
N ARG A 134 -2.69 -13.27 -12.64
CA ARG A 134 -3.33 -11.99 -12.28
C ARG A 134 -2.33 -10.84 -12.19
N LYS A 135 -1.10 -11.07 -11.71
CA LYS A 135 -0.02 -10.07 -11.75
C LYS A 135 0.30 -9.61 -13.18
N ALA A 136 0.38 -10.53 -14.14
CA ALA A 136 0.62 -10.19 -15.54
C ALA A 136 -0.53 -9.30 -16.11
N ALA A 137 -1.79 -9.62 -15.79
CA ALA A 137 -2.92 -8.77 -16.13
C ALA A 137 -2.82 -7.39 -15.47
N ARG A 138 -2.63 -7.32 -14.15
CA ARG A 138 -2.46 -6.06 -13.39
C ARG A 138 -1.37 -5.19 -14.02
N LYS A 139 -0.21 -5.78 -14.36
CA LYS A 139 0.92 -5.09 -15.01
C LYS A 139 0.54 -4.54 -16.38
N ALA A 140 -0.10 -5.34 -17.22
CA ALA A 140 -0.52 -4.90 -18.56
C ALA A 140 -1.52 -3.72 -18.49
N PHE A 141 -2.55 -3.80 -17.65
CA PHE A 141 -3.53 -2.71 -17.50
C PHE A 141 -2.93 -1.45 -16.84
N PHE A 142 -2.01 -1.62 -15.88
CA PHE A 142 -1.25 -0.49 -15.34
C PHE A 142 -0.41 0.19 -16.42
N GLN A 143 0.34 -0.58 -17.21
CA GLN A 143 1.17 -0.05 -18.30
C GLN A 143 0.34 0.70 -19.35
N LYS A 144 -0.82 0.20 -19.75
CA LYS A 144 -1.76 0.94 -20.63
C LYS A 144 -2.15 2.30 -20.04
N THR A 145 -2.53 2.33 -18.76
CA THR A 145 -2.92 3.56 -18.05
C THR A 145 -1.75 4.53 -17.93
N ARG A 146 -0.58 4.03 -17.50
CA ARG A 146 0.65 4.81 -17.34
C ARG A 146 1.13 5.39 -18.66
N LEU A 147 1.06 4.65 -19.78
CA LEU A 147 1.43 5.18 -21.09
C LEU A 147 0.55 6.35 -21.51
N LEU A 148 -0.76 6.26 -21.32
CA LEU A 148 -1.66 7.39 -21.60
C LEU A 148 -1.35 8.61 -20.70
N TYR A 149 -0.93 8.39 -19.45
CA TYR A 149 -0.49 9.48 -18.57
C TYR A 149 0.87 10.06 -19.00
N ASP A 150 1.89 9.23 -19.21
CA ASP A 150 3.27 9.64 -19.55
C ASP A 150 3.37 10.31 -20.95
N PHE A 151 2.35 10.17 -21.82
CA PHE A 151 2.19 10.88 -23.11
C PHE A 151 1.21 12.08 -23.05
N ASP A 152 0.88 12.57 -21.86
CA ASP A 152 -0.06 13.70 -21.64
C ASP A 152 -1.43 13.55 -22.33
N TYR A 153 -1.96 12.33 -22.49
CA TYR A 153 -3.16 12.07 -23.29
C TYR A 153 -4.38 12.87 -22.81
N GLU A 154 -4.57 12.96 -21.49
CA GLU A 154 -5.69 13.69 -20.88
C GLU A 154 -5.25 15.10 -20.43
N GLN A 155 -6.13 16.08 -20.64
CA GLN A 155 -5.93 17.48 -20.23
C GLN A 155 -6.84 17.89 -19.07
N ASP A 156 -7.98 17.21 -18.89
CA ASP A 156 -8.86 17.43 -17.76
C ASP A 156 -8.17 16.96 -16.47
N ARG A 157 -7.69 17.94 -15.69
CA ARG A 157 -7.02 17.71 -14.40
C ARG A 157 -7.89 16.97 -13.38
N LEU A 158 -9.22 17.06 -13.46
CA LEU A 158 -10.10 16.25 -12.60
C LEU A 158 -9.99 14.77 -12.97
N VAL A 159 -9.98 14.47 -14.27
CA VAL A 159 -9.79 13.11 -14.80
C VAL A 159 -8.39 12.59 -14.53
N LEU A 160 -7.36 13.44 -14.61
CA LEU A 160 -5.99 13.09 -14.19
C LEU A 160 -5.97 12.70 -12.70
N VAL A 161 -6.57 13.49 -11.79
CA VAL A 161 -6.66 13.15 -10.36
C VAL A 161 -7.40 11.82 -10.16
N GLN A 162 -8.55 11.61 -10.81
CA GLN A 162 -9.29 10.35 -10.72
C GLN A 162 -8.44 9.15 -11.17
N SER A 163 -7.71 9.29 -12.28
CA SER A 163 -6.90 8.22 -12.87
C SER A 163 -5.64 7.94 -12.04
N LEU A 164 -4.97 8.98 -11.54
CA LEU A 164 -3.80 8.85 -10.66
C LEU A 164 -4.18 8.21 -9.32
N MET A 165 -5.34 8.56 -8.76
CA MET A 165 -5.87 7.91 -7.56
C MET A 165 -6.08 6.41 -7.76
N GLN A 166 -6.53 5.97 -8.94
CA GLN A 166 -6.58 4.55 -9.31
C GLN A 166 -5.17 3.95 -9.43
N MET A 167 -4.23 4.66 -10.06
CA MET A 167 -2.83 4.24 -10.21
C MET A 167 -2.11 4.01 -8.86
N THR A 168 -2.53 4.66 -7.77
CA THR A 168 -1.99 4.36 -6.42
C THR A 168 -2.23 2.91 -5.94
N TYR A 169 -3.04 2.09 -6.65
CA TYR A 169 -3.14 0.64 -6.41
C TYR A 169 -2.01 -0.18 -7.07
N TRP A 170 -1.07 0.46 -7.77
CA TRP A 170 0.12 -0.18 -8.31
C TRP A 170 1.28 -0.14 -7.32
N TYR A 171 1.96 -1.27 -7.21
CA TYR A 171 3.23 -1.43 -6.50
C TYR A 171 3.90 -2.69 -7.05
N GLU A 172 5.10 -2.56 -7.64
CA GLU A 172 5.84 -3.66 -8.25
C GLU A 172 7.11 -4.01 -7.46
N THR A 173 7.98 -3.03 -7.22
CA THR A 173 9.20 -3.18 -6.43
C THR A 173 9.32 -2.07 -5.39
N PRO A 174 10.11 -2.25 -4.31
CA PRO A 174 10.29 -1.21 -3.29
C PRO A 174 11.12 -0.03 -3.80
N ASP A 175 12.08 -0.33 -4.69
CA ASP A 175 12.96 0.64 -5.35
C ASP A 175 12.36 1.24 -6.63
N ASP A 176 11.04 1.07 -6.87
CA ASP A 176 10.39 1.73 -8.01
C ASP A 176 10.34 3.25 -7.76
N GLN A 177 11.01 4.02 -8.62
CA GLN A 177 10.97 5.48 -8.61
C GLN A 177 9.52 6.03 -8.67
N LYS A 178 8.61 5.31 -9.32
CA LYS A 178 7.18 5.65 -9.41
C LYS A 178 6.32 4.69 -8.56
N ASP A 179 6.68 4.55 -7.29
CA ASP A 179 5.91 3.79 -6.28
C ASP A 179 4.51 4.40 -5.98
N THR A 180 3.76 3.74 -5.11
CA THR A 180 2.46 4.21 -4.60
C THR A 180 2.50 5.64 -4.04
N TRP A 181 3.58 6.04 -3.35
CA TRP A 181 3.72 7.34 -2.70
C TRP A 181 4.09 8.45 -3.69
N HIS A 182 4.77 8.12 -4.80
CA HIS A 182 4.95 8.99 -5.97
C HIS A 182 3.59 9.35 -6.58
N TRP A 183 2.79 8.36 -7.01
CA TRP A 183 1.49 8.61 -7.65
C TRP A 183 0.53 9.39 -6.75
N MET A 184 0.55 9.11 -5.44
CA MET A 184 -0.22 9.88 -4.46
C MET A 184 0.21 11.36 -4.41
N GLY A 185 1.52 11.64 -4.50
CA GLY A 185 2.04 13.00 -4.55
C GLY A 185 1.62 13.77 -5.79
N VAL A 186 1.64 13.14 -6.96
CA VAL A 186 1.16 13.73 -8.22
C VAL A 186 -0.35 14.01 -8.14
N ALA A 187 -1.14 13.05 -7.65
CA ALA A 187 -2.59 13.22 -7.46
C ALA A 187 -2.93 14.39 -6.53
N ILE A 188 -2.23 14.50 -5.39
CA ILE A 188 -2.42 15.60 -4.42
C ILE A 188 -2.03 16.95 -5.03
N SER A 189 -0.93 17.03 -5.78
CA SER A 189 -0.49 18.26 -6.44
C SER A 189 -1.55 18.78 -7.42
N LEU A 190 -2.09 17.91 -8.28
CA LEU A 190 -3.17 18.27 -9.20
C LEU A 190 -4.48 18.60 -8.48
N ALA A 191 -4.83 17.87 -7.41
CA ALA A 191 -6.01 18.16 -6.58
C ALA A 191 -5.94 19.54 -5.92
N HIS A 192 -4.76 19.96 -5.46
CA HIS A 192 -4.53 21.33 -4.99
C HIS A 192 -4.64 22.36 -6.12
N THR A 193 -4.01 22.09 -7.26
CA THR A 193 -3.98 22.98 -8.43
C THR A 193 -5.37 23.33 -8.96
N ILE A 194 -6.36 22.42 -8.86
CA ILE A 194 -7.75 22.68 -9.26
C ILE A 194 -8.70 23.01 -8.10
N GLY A 195 -8.17 23.21 -6.89
CA GLY A 195 -8.96 23.66 -5.73
C GLY A 195 -9.86 22.60 -5.09
N LEU A 196 -9.54 21.30 -5.19
CA LEU A 196 -10.31 20.25 -4.50
C LEU A 196 -10.19 20.31 -2.98
N HIS A 197 -9.11 20.92 -2.46
CA HIS A 197 -8.86 21.20 -1.05
C HIS A 197 -9.77 22.30 -0.46
N ARG A 198 -10.57 22.98 -1.30
CA ARG A 198 -11.40 24.12 -0.90
C ARG A 198 -12.85 23.73 -0.72
N ASN A 199 -13.52 24.31 0.28
CA ASN A 199 -14.93 24.11 0.54
C ASN A 199 -15.78 24.44 -0.70
N PRO A 200 -16.45 23.44 -1.31
CA PRO A 200 -17.18 23.66 -2.56
C PRO A 200 -18.49 24.45 -2.36
N GLY A 201 -18.99 24.58 -1.13
CA GLY A 201 -20.27 25.22 -0.84
C GLY A 201 -20.33 26.72 -1.16
N ALA A 202 -19.17 27.40 -1.20
CA ALA A 202 -19.06 28.80 -1.60
C ALA A 202 -18.99 29.02 -3.12
N THR A 203 -19.10 27.95 -3.93
CA THR A 203 -18.89 28.03 -5.39
C THR A 203 -20.20 27.95 -6.20
N ILE A 204 -20.25 28.64 -7.34
CA ILE A 204 -21.38 28.66 -8.30
C ILE A 204 -21.49 27.32 -9.08
N ILE A 205 -20.81 26.28 -8.62
CA ILE A 205 -20.71 24.98 -9.29
C ILE A 205 -21.96 24.14 -8.95
N PRO A 206 -22.57 23.41 -9.91
CA PRO A 206 -23.72 22.54 -9.63
C PRO A 206 -23.47 21.57 -8.47
N VAL A 207 -24.50 21.37 -7.63
CA VAL A 207 -24.42 20.57 -6.39
C VAL A 207 -23.87 19.16 -6.62
N SER A 208 -24.23 18.50 -7.72
CA SER A 208 -23.66 17.18 -8.10
C SER A 208 -22.13 17.21 -8.26
N LYS A 209 -21.60 18.24 -8.94
CA LYS A 209 -20.16 18.46 -9.08
C LYS A 209 -19.49 18.87 -7.76
N GLN A 210 -20.17 19.61 -6.88
CA GLN A 210 -19.66 19.90 -5.53
C GLN A 210 -19.49 18.62 -4.71
N ARG A 211 -20.51 17.76 -4.69
CA ARG A 211 -20.51 16.45 -4.02
C ARG A 211 -19.40 15.54 -4.56
N LEU A 212 -19.28 15.43 -5.88
CA LEU A 212 -18.20 14.68 -6.54
C LEU A 212 -16.80 15.17 -6.13
N ARG A 213 -16.56 16.49 -6.14
CA ARG A 213 -15.27 17.07 -5.69
C ARG A 213 -14.95 16.73 -4.24
N LYS A 214 -15.96 16.80 -3.36
CA LYS A 214 -15.84 16.45 -1.95
C LYS A 214 -15.51 14.96 -1.76
N ARG A 215 -16.17 14.05 -2.49
CA ARG A 215 -15.84 12.61 -2.53
C ARG A 215 -14.41 12.35 -3.00
N ILE A 216 -13.95 13.03 -4.05
CA ILE A 216 -12.58 12.89 -4.57
C ILE A 216 -11.57 13.38 -3.53
N TRP A 217 -11.77 14.55 -2.92
CA TRP A 217 -10.87 15.08 -1.88
C TRP A 217 -10.73 14.13 -0.69
N TRP A 218 -11.84 13.66 -0.13
CA TRP A 218 -11.81 12.71 0.99
C TRP A 218 -11.24 11.34 0.58
N SER A 219 -11.37 10.94 -0.68
CA SER A 219 -10.66 9.77 -1.23
C SER A 219 -9.14 9.98 -1.23
N CYS A 220 -8.65 11.15 -1.67
CA CYS A 220 -7.23 11.53 -1.59
C CYS A 220 -6.74 11.52 -0.13
N PHE A 221 -7.50 12.12 0.79
CA PHE A 221 -7.18 12.18 2.21
C PHE A 221 -7.06 10.77 2.83
N MET A 222 -8.08 9.93 2.68
CA MET A 222 -8.06 8.56 3.18
C MET A 222 -6.90 7.75 2.60
N ARG A 223 -6.61 7.90 1.31
CA ARG A 223 -5.53 7.15 0.66
C ARG A 223 -4.14 7.58 1.15
N ASP A 224 -3.91 8.88 1.31
CA ASP A 224 -2.66 9.42 1.88
C ASP A 224 -2.40 8.88 3.29
N ARG A 225 -3.44 8.83 4.15
CA ARG A 225 -3.29 8.29 5.52
C ARG A 225 -3.03 6.79 5.55
N LEU A 226 -3.67 6.00 4.68
CA LEU A 226 -3.43 4.56 4.59
C LEU A 226 -2.05 4.22 3.99
N ILE A 227 -1.57 5.02 3.04
CA ILE A 227 -0.21 4.90 2.51
C ILE A 227 0.81 5.24 3.60
N ALA A 228 0.60 6.31 4.37
CA ALA A 228 1.46 6.69 5.48
C ALA A 228 1.53 5.59 6.56
N LEU A 229 0.38 5.03 6.94
CA LEU A 229 0.27 3.92 7.90
C LEU A 229 1.00 2.64 7.42
N GLY A 230 0.90 2.31 6.12
CA GLY A 230 1.45 1.07 5.57
C GLY A 230 2.89 1.13 5.10
N MET A 231 3.31 2.23 4.48
CA MET A 231 4.65 2.42 3.90
C MET A 231 5.58 3.24 4.81
N ARG A 232 5.11 3.61 6.02
CA ARG A 232 5.80 4.51 6.96
C ARG A 232 6.29 5.83 6.32
N ARG A 233 5.60 6.31 5.28
CA ARG A 233 5.91 7.58 4.62
C ARG A 233 5.18 8.72 5.31
N PRO A 234 5.74 9.94 5.37
CA PRO A 234 5.01 11.09 5.88
C PRO A 234 3.79 11.40 5.02
N THR A 235 2.69 11.78 5.68
CA THR A 235 1.45 12.26 5.04
C THR A 235 1.70 13.54 4.26
N ARG A 236 1.15 13.66 3.06
CA ARG A 236 1.34 14.83 2.20
C ARG A 236 0.30 15.93 2.39
N ILE A 237 -0.93 15.60 2.78
CA ILE A 237 -1.98 16.60 3.07
C ILE A 237 -1.86 17.01 4.54
N LYS A 238 -1.60 18.28 4.87
CA LYS A 238 -1.71 18.73 6.25
C LYS A 238 -3.14 19.15 6.58
N ASP A 239 -3.44 19.19 7.87
CA ASP A 239 -4.78 19.56 8.36
C ASP A 239 -5.03 21.08 8.33
N GLU A 240 -4.01 21.89 8.01
CA GLU A 240 -4.06 23.34 7.81
C GLU A 240 -4.26 23.74 6.34
N ASP A 241 -4.09 22.80 5.40
CA ASP A 241 -4.08 23.05 3.95
C ASP A 241 -5.48 22.91 3.27
N PHE A 242 -6.54 22.59 4.03
CA PHE A 242 -7.88 22.36 3.49
C PHE A 242 -9.03 22.74 4.44
N ASP A 243 -10.16 23.15 3.86
CA ASP A 243 -11.40 23.51 4.58
C ASP A 243 -12.63 22.72 4.09
N VAL A 244 -12.42 21.65 3.32
CA VAL A 244 -13.48 20.77 2.81
C VAL A 244 -14.29 20.15 3.97
N PRO A 245 -15.62 20.37 4.05
CA PRO A 245 -16.45 19.81 5.10
C PRO A 245 -16.43 18.28 5.12
N MET A 246 -16.72 17.68 6.28
CA MET A 246 -16.84 16.22 6.44
C MET A 246 -17.90 15.64 5.50
N LEU A 247 -17.65 14.44 4.95
CA LEU A 247 -18.63 13.70 4.13
C LEU A 247 -19.94 13.43 4.89
N VAL A 248 -21.05 13.52 4.14
CA VAL A 248 -22.41 13.13 4.55
C VAL A 248 -23.02 12.22 3.48
N GLU A 249 -24.05 11.44 3.81
CA GLU A 249 -24.64 10.47 2.87
C GLU A 249 -25.12 11.12 1.56
N ASN A 250 -25.67 12.34 1.64
CA ASN A 250 -26.08 13.12 0.48
C ASN A 250 -24.94 13.42 -0.51
N ASP A 251 -23.66 13.28 -0.13
CA ASP A 251 -22.54 13.42 -1.06
C ASP A 251 -22.39 12.23 -2.01
N PHE A 252 -23.04 11.10 -1.72
CA PHE A 252 -22.97 9.86 -2.49
C PHE A 252 -24.13 9.74 -3.49
N GLU A 253 -23.91 9.00 -4.58
CA GLU A 253 -24.93 8.69 -5.57
C GLU A 253 -25.68 7.43 -5.17
N ILE A 254 -26.59 7.57 -4.21
CA ILE A 254 -27.40 6.47 -3.70
C ILE A 254 -28.67 6.38 -4.56
N ARG A 255 -28.68 5.49 -5.55
CA ARG A 255 -29.87 5.16 -6.37
C ARG A 255 -29.74 3.78 -7.01
N ARG A 256 -30.88 3.18 -7.39
CA ARG A 256 -30.87 1.94 -8.17
C ARG A 256 -30.30 2.18 -9.57
N LEU A 257 -29.59 1.17 -10.09
CA LEU A 257 -29.23 1.11 -11.51
C LEU A 257 -30.49 1.14 -12.39
N GLU A 258 -30.40 1.85 -13.51
CA GLU A 258 -31.49 1.95 -14.49
C GLU A 258 -31.62 0.63 -15.26
N GLU A 259 -32.86 0.16 -15.47
CA GLU A 259 -33.15 -1.20 -15.98
C GLU A 259 -32.57 -1.49 -17.38
N GLY A 260 -32.32 -0.45 -18.17
CA GLY A 260 -31.71 -0.57 -19.50
C GLY A 260 -30.21 -0.84 -19.51
N ILE A 261 -29.50 -0.70 -18.38
CA ILE A 261 -28.04 -0.83 -18.33
C ILE A 261 -27.63 -2.31 -18.20
N SER A 262 -27.10 -2.84 -19.29
CA SER A 262 -26.68 -4.24 -19.47
C SER A 262 -25.21 -4.51 -19.14
N VAL A 263 -24.37 -3.46 -19.12
CA VAL A 263 -22.91 -3.57 -18.94
C VAL A 263 -22.47 -4.09 -17.56
N VAL A 264 -23.38 -4.09 -16.57
CA VAL A 264 -23.14 -4.63 -15.22
C VAL A 264 -24.01 -5.86 -15.01
N SER A 265 -23.38 -7.01 -14.71
CA SER A 265 -24.10 -8.28 -14.52
C SER A 265 -25.28 -8.15 -13.54
N PRO A 266 -26.42 -8.81 -13.78
CA PRO A 266 -27.50 -8.95 -12.80
C PRO A 266 -27.05 -9.46 -11.43
N GLU A 267 -25.97 -10.25 -11.35
CA GLU A 267 -25.41 -10.73 -10.07
C GLU A 267 -24.83 -9.62 -9.19
N CYS A 268 -24.52 -8.44 -9.74
CA CYS A 268 -24.06 -7.29 -8.96
C CYS A 268 -25.25 -6.66 -8.21
N THR A 269 -25.56 -7.18 -7.02
CA THR A 269 -26.70 -6.72 -6.21
C THR A 269 -26.47 -5.33 -5.62
N LEU A 270 -25.23 -4.97 -5.28
CA LEU A 270 -24.85 -3.69 -4.65
C LEU A 270 -25.44 -2.47 -5.36
N ILE A 271 -25.28 -2.35 -6.69
CA ILE A 271 -25.75 -1.18 -7.44
C ILE A 271 -27.28 -1.17 -7.65
N ARG A 272 -27.98 -2.22 -7.21
CA ARG A 272 -29.44 -2.41 -7.30
C ARG A 272 -30.12 -2.39 -5.92
N ASP A 273 -29.37 -2.64 -4.84
CA ASP A 273 -29.83 -2.48 -3.46
C ASP A 273 -29.39 -1.14 -2.86
N VAL A 274 -30.37 -0.25 -2.67
CA VAL A 274 -30.20 1.06 -2.05
C VAL A 274 -29.70 0.97 -0.60
N ASN A 275 -30.10 -0.06 0.15
CA ASN A 275 -29.67 -0.24 1.54
C ASN A 275 -28.16 -0.54 1.61
N MET A 276 -27.67 -1.45 0.75
CA MET A 276 -26.23 -1.72 0.65
C MET A 276 -25.43 -0.47 0.28
N GLN A 277 -25.97 0.42 -0.56
CA GLN A 277 -25.34 1.69 -0.89
C GLN A 277 -25.28 2.66 0.30
N HIS A 278 -26.35 2.77 1.09
CA HIS A 278 -26.35 3.54 2.35
C HIS A 278 -25.32 2.98 3.35
N GLU A 279 -25.32 1.66 3.58
CA GLU A 279 -24.35 1.00 4.47
C GLU A 279 -22.90 1.31 4.07
N LEU A 280 -22.59 1.22 2.77
CA LEU A 280 -21.25 1.49 2.26
C LEU A 280 -20.88 2.99 2.30
N ALA A 281 -21.82 3.89 2.07
CA ALA A 281 -21.62 5.33 2.24
C ALA A 281 -21.28 5.68 3.70
N LEU A 282 -22.04 5.14 4.66
CA LEU A 282 -21.79 5.31 6.10
C LEU A 282 -20.45 4.72 6.53
N MET A 283 -20.06 3.55 5.99
CA MET A 283 -18.73 2.98 6.22
C MET A 283 -17.62 3.88 5.65
N CYS A 284 -17.84 4.49 4.47
CA CYS A 284 -16.87 5.39 3.83
C CYS A 284 -16.69 6.69 4.62
N ILE A 285 -17.79 7.27 5.13
CA ILE A 285 -17.78 8.40 6.07
C ILE A 285 -17.03 8.03 7.37
N SER A 286 -17.32 6.85 7.94
CA SER A 286 -16.68 6.37 9.17
C SER A 286 -15.17 6.14 9.00
N LYS A 287 -14.76 5.62 7.84
CA LYS A 287 -13.36 5.47 7.44
C LYS A 287 -12.65 6.81 7.28
N ALA A 288 -13.29 7.80 6.68
CA ALA A 288 -12.74 9.15 6.57
C ALA A 288 -12.53 9.79 7.96
N LYS A 289 -13.47 9.57 8.91
CA LYS A 289 -13.28 9.96 10.33
C LYS A 289 -12.10 9.22 10.98
N LEU A 290 -11.96 7.91 10.77
CA LEU A 290 -10.82 7.13 11.28
C LEU A 290 -9.48 7.67 10.76
N CYS A 291 -9.43 8.13 9.50
CA CYS A 291 -8.25 8.74 8.93
C CYS A 291 -7.86 10.07 9.61
N LEU A 292 -8.80 10.81 10.22
CA LEU A 292 -8.46 11.95 11.09
C LEU A 292 -7.73 11.47 12.35
N CYS A 293 -8.20 10.41 13.01
CA CYS A 293 -7.52 9.79 14.15
C CYS A 293 -6.12 9.24 13.77
N ILE A 294 -5.99 8.61 12.59
CA ILE A 294 -4.68 8.20 12.05
C ILE A 294 -3.75 9.41 11.89
N SER A 295 -4.26 10.57 11.44
CA SER A 295 -3.48 11.81 11.33
C SER A 295 -2.91 12.25 12.67
N ARG A 296 -3.72 12.17 13.74
CA ARG A 296 -3.32 12.51 15.11
C ARG A 296 -2.30 11.50 15.66
N MET A 297 -2.56 10.20 15.50
CA MET A 297 -1.62 9.12 15.86
C MET A 297 -0.25 9.32 15.20
N LEU A 298 -0.20 9.53 13.88
CA LEU A 298 1.05 9.71 13.15
C LEU A 298 1.84 10.93 13.64
N LYS A 299 1.18 12.07 13.86
CA LYS A 299 1.81 13.29 14.40
C LYS A 299 2.32 13.14 15.84
N THR A 300 1.60 12.39 16.68
CA THR A 300 1.95 12.20 18.08
C THR A 300 3.11 11.21 18.25
N GLN A 301 3.11 10.10 17.51
CA GLN A 301 4.09 9.02 17.69
C GLN A 301 5.28 9.04 16.74
N TYR A 302 5.21 9.75 15.60
CA TYR A 302 6.24 9.67 14.58
C TYR A 302 6.71 11.05 14.09
N SER A 303 7.95 11.11 13.60
CA SER A 303 8.51 12.28 12.92
C SER A 303 9.43 11.87 11.77
N VAL A 304 9.77 12.83 10.91
CA VAL A 304 10.59 12.61 9.70
C VAL A 304 12.09 12.77 9.97
N LEU A 305 12.45 13.34 11.12
CA LEU A 305 13.82 13.72 11.44
C LEU A 305 14.57 12.57 12.15
N ILE A 306 15.43 11.89 11.40
CA ILE A 306 16.48 11.06 11.98
C ILE A 306 17.39 12.00 12.80
N ARG A 307 17.40 11.84 14.12
CA ARG A 307 18.22 12.69 15.03
C ARG A 307 19.65 12.18 15.21
N ASP A 308 19.94 10.97 14.75
CA ASP A 308 21.27 10.36 14.80
C ASP A 308 21.90 10.36 13.39
N LYS A 309 23.22 10.31 13.29
CA LYS A 309 23.99 10.71 12.08
C LYS A 309 23.95 9.67 10.95
N MET A 310 22.80 9.44 10.33
CA MET A 310 22.70 8.65 9.11
C MET A 310 23.24 9.47 7.92
N THR A 311 24.46 9.19 7.47
CA THR A 311 24.98 9.72 6.20
C THR A 311 24.30 9.01 5.04
N PRO A 312 23.72 9.69 4.04
CA PRO A 312 23.20 9.04 2.85
C PRO A 312 24.32 8.32 2.11
N GLU A 313 24.30 6.99 2.08
CA GLU A 313 25.32 6.18 1.39
C GLU A 313 25.27 6.36 -0.13
N ASN A 314 24.07 6.58 -0.67
CA ASN A 314 23.81 6.82 -2.09
C ASN A 314 22.52 7.65 -2.27
N THR A 315 22.23 8.04 -3.52
CA THR A 315 21.01 8.77 -3.92
C THR A 315 19.94 7.87 -4.55
N THR A 316 20.18 6.56 -4.66
CA THR A 316 19.20 5.59 -5.18
C THR A 316 18.20 5.18 -4.10
N ASN A 317 18.65 5.09 -2.85
CA ASN A 317 17.85 4.60 -1.74
C ASN A 317 16.99 5.72 -1.15
N SER A 318 15.77 5.39 -0.74
CA SER A 318 14.79 6.39 -0.28
C SER A 318 14.91 6.68 1.21
N THR A 319 15.33 7.89 1.58
CA THR A 319 15.62 8.29 2.98
C THR A 319 14.42 8.86 3.75
N MET A 320 13.32 9.20 3.09
CA MET A 320 12.19 9.90 3.70
C MET A 320 11.17 8.94 4.35
N MET A 321 11.19 8.83 5.68
CA MET A 321 10.33 7.93 6.45
C MET A 321 9.86 8.53 7.78
N LEU A 322 8.94 7.81 8.44
CA LEU A 322 8.43 8.07 9.77
C LEU A 322 9.14 7.19 10.81
N PHE A 323 9.86 7.84 11.73
CA PHE A 323 10.57 7.24 12.85
C PHE A 323 9.82 7.51 14.18
N PRO A 324 9.81 6.58 15.15
CA PRO A 324 9.20 6.82 16.45
C PRO A 324 9.80 8.02 17.18
N ASN A 325 8.95 8.83 17.82
CA ASN A 325 9.36 10.00 18.57
C ASN A 325 10.07 9.61 19.88
N LYS A 326 11.28 10.12 20.12
CA LYS A 326 12.03 9.93 21.37
C LYS A 326 11.31 10.52 22.61
N HIS A 327 10.45 11.52 22.40
CA HIS A 327 9.48 11.97 23.39
C HIS A 327 8.10 11.46 23.02
N ILE A 328 7.56 10.58 23.86
CA ILE A 328 6.24 10.00 23.71
C ILE A 328 5.21 11.11 23.99
N GLY A 329 4.48 11.55 22.97
CA GLY A 329 3.33 12.45 23.16
C GLY A 329 2.18 11.77 23.93
N SER A 330 1.08 12.47 24.22
CA SER A 330 -0.03 11.88 25.01
C SER A 330 -0.74 10.74 24.27
N VAL A 331 -0.20 9.52 24.40
CA VAL A 331 -0.74 8.28 23.82
C VAL A 331 -2.17 8.05 24.27
N HIS A 332 -2.42 8.34 25.55
CA HIS A 332 -3.73 8.25 26.17
C HIS A 332 -4.76 9.17 25.50
N SER A 333 -4.40 10.40 25.10
CA SER A 333 -5.29 11.30 24.36
C SER A 333 -5.75 10.67 23.04
N VAL A 334 -4.80 10.15 22.26
CA VAL A 334 -5.11 9.55 20.95
C VAL A 334 -5.88 8.24 21.10
N ASP A 335 -5.61 7.47 22.16
CA ASP A 335 -6.34 6.25 22.48
C ASP A 335 -7.81 6.52 22.90
N LEU A 336 -8.04 7.60 23.65
CA LEU A 336 -9.38 8.08 23.97
C LEU A 336 -10.12 8.57 22.71
N GLU A 337 -9.45 9.31 21.81
CA GLU A 337 -10.02 9.74 20.53
C GLU A 337 -10.42 8.54 19.65
N LEU A 338 -9.57 7.51 19.56
CA LEU A 338 -9.85 6.27 18.83
C LEU A 338 -11.01 5.49 19.46
N SER A 339 -11.05 5.39 20.79
CA SER A 339 -12.14 4.76 21.53
C SER A 339 -13.47 5.50 21.34
N ALA A 340 -13.45 6.84 21.37
CA ALA A 340 -14.61 7.68 21.10
C ALA A 340 -15.10 7.55 19.64
N TRP A 341 -14.18 7.46 18.67
CA TRP A 341 -14.52 7.16 17.29
C TRP A 341 -15.26 5.82 17.19
N ALA A 342 -14.74 4.75 17.81
CA ALA A 342 -15.34 3.41 17.78
C ALA A 342 -16.74 3.39 18.42
N ALA A 343 -16.92 4.10 19.55
CA ALA A 343 -18.21 4.25 20.21
C ALA A 343 -19.23 5.11 19.43
N SER A 344 -18.75 5.96 18.50
CA SER A 344 -19.58 6.84 17.66
C SER A 344 -20.05 6.22 16.34
N LEU A 345 -19.71 4.94 16.09
CA LEU A 345 -20.04 4.26 14.84
C LEU A 345 -21.55 3.98 14.72
N PRO A 346 -22.17 4.24 13.55
CA PRO A 346 -23.53 3.77 13.27
C PRO A 346 -23.62 2.23 13.31
N ASP A 347 -24.79 1.69 13.67
CA ASP A 347 -25.02 0.23 13.82
C ASP A 347 -24.51 -0.60 12.64
N VAL A 348 -24.74 -0.13 11.41
CA VAL A 348 -24.31 -0.83 10.18
C VAL A 348 -22.78 -0.91 10.03
N CYS A 349 -22.05 -0.01 10.69
CA CYS A 349 -20.59 0.05 10.71
C CYS A 349 -19.97 -0.71 11.89
N LEU A 350 -20.75 -1.10 12.92
CA LEU A 350 -20.23 -1.80 14.09
C LEU A 350 -19.64 -3.16 13.69
N TYR A 351 -18.54 -3.54 14.36
CA TYR A 351 -17.98 -4.86 14.17
C TYR A 351 -18.94 -5.93 14.69
N ARG A 352 -19.09 -7.00 13.92
CA ARG A 352 -19.62 -8.28 14.40
C ARG A 352 -18.96 -9.41 13.63
N PRO A 353 -18.71 -10.58 14.27
CA PRO A 353 -18.15 -11.74 13.61
C PRO A 353 -18.92 -12.12 12.35
N LEU A 354 -18.20 -12.49 11.29
CA LEU A 354 -18.81 -12.88 10.03
C LEU A 354 -19.46 -14.26 10.12
N SER A 355 -20.65 -14.36 9.54
CA SER A 355 -21.41 -15.60 9.40
C SER A 355 -21.62 -15.95 7.92
N PRO A 356 -22.01 -17.19 7.57
CA PRO A 356 -22.42 -17.52 6.20
C PRO A 356 -23.58 -16.67 5.66
N VAL A 357 -24.37 -16.02 6.53
CA VAL A 357 -25.46 -15.11 6.12
C VAL A 357 -24.91 -13.80 5.56
N ASP A 358 -23.73 -13.35 6.02
CA ASP A 358 -23.10 -12.08 5.59
C ASP A 358 -22.65 -12.06 4.12
N ILE A 359 -22.49 -13.23 3.50
CA ILE A 359 -22.09 -13.38 2.09
C ILE A 359 -23.25 -13.76 1.17
N ARG A 360 -24.45 -13.99 1.71
CA ARG A 360 -25.63 -14.29 0.89
C ARG A 360 -26.08 -13.04 0.12
N ASP A 361 -26.82 -13.28 -0.95
CA ASP A 361 -27.54 -12.24 -1.71
C ASP A 361 -26.62 -11.08 -2.20
N GLY A 362 -25.33 -11.41 -2.45
CA GLY A 362 -24.28 -10.50 -2.93
C GLY A 362 -23.67 -9.59 -1.85
N ARG A 363 -23.99 -9.79 -0.56
CA ARG A 363 -23.54 -8.92 0.54
C ARG A 363 -22.05 -9.04 0.92
N SER A 364 -21.28 -9.90 0.24
CA SER A 364 -19.83 -10.07 0.37
C SER A 364 -19.05 -8.74 0.38
N THR A 365 -19.42 -7.76 -0.43
CA THR A 365 -18.80 -6.43 -0.41
C THR A 365 -18.95 -5.77 0.97
N VAL A 366 -20.17 -5.72 1.50
CA VAL A 366 -20.46 -5.08 2.79
C VAL A 366 -19.68 -5.77 3.92
N ALA A 367 -19.60 -7.11 3.89
CA ALA A 367 -18.79 -7.87 4.84
C ALA A 367 -17.29 -7.52 4.76
N VAL A 368 -16.71 -7.46 3.56
CA VAL A 368 -15.29 -7.12 3.34
C VAL A 368 -14.99 -5.69 3.78
N GLN A 369 -15.79 -4.70 3.36
CA GLN A 369 -15.55 -3.30 3.68
C GLN A 369 -15.73 -3.02 5.19
N ARG A 370 -16.76 -3.60 5.83
CA ARG A 370 -16.94 -3.53 7.30
C ARG A 370 -15.74 -4.12 8.03
N THR A 371 -15.27 -5.30 7.63
CA THR A 371 -14.16 -5.98 8.32
C THR A 371 -12.86 -5.21 8.17
N ILE A 372 -12.52 -4.72 6.97
CA ILE A 372 -11.26 -3.97 6.78
C ILE A 372 -11.27 -2.61 7.49
N LEU A 373 -12.43 -1.98 7.73
CA LEU A 373 -12.54 -0.78 8.57
C LEU A 373 -12.01 -1.03 9.98
N HIS A 374 -12.43 -2.14 10.60
CA HIS A 374 -11.99 -2.52 11.94
C HIS A 374 -10.55 -3.05 11.97
N MET A 375 -10.10 -3.76 10.92
CA MET A 375 -8.69 -4.12 10.80
C MET A 375 -7.79 -2.87 10.76
N VAL A 376 -8.17 -1.81 10.02
CA VAL A 376 -7.44 -0.53 10.00
C VAL A 376 -7.47 0.16 11.37
N TYR A 377 -8.59 0.11 12.10
CA TYR A 377 -8.68 0.63 13.46
C TYR A 377 -7.69 -0.07 14.41
N HIS A 378 -7.70 -1.41 14.44
CA HIS A 378 -6.77 -2.16 15.28
C HIS A 378 -5.30 -1.98 14.84
N THR A 379 -5.01 -1.85 13.54
CA THR A 379 -3.65 -1.48 13.09
C THR A 379 -3.24 -0.08 13.56
N THR A 380 -4.18 0.86 13.68
CA THR A 380 -3.94 2.21 14.20
C THR A 380 -3.65 2.18 15.71
N ILE A 381 -4.41 1.39 16.49
CA ILE A 381 -4.13 1.12 17.92
C ILE A 381 -2.76 0.45 18.10
N SER A 382 -2.45 -0.56 17.29
CA SER A 382 -1.15 -1.24 17.33
C SER A 382 0.00 -0.29 17.03
N ALA A 383 -0.12 0.55 15.98
CA ALA A 383 0.87 1.58 15.66
C ALA A 383 1.03 2.62 16.78
N LEU A 384 -0.08 3.08 17.38
CA LEU A 384 -0.08 4.04 18.50
C LEU A 384 0.73 3.53 19.70
N HIS A 385 0.62 2.25 20.04
CA HIS A 385 1.29 1.67 21.22
C HIS A 385 2.64 0.99 20.92
N ARG A 386 2.97 0.73 19.64
CA ARG A 386 4.22 0.06 19.22
C ARG A 386 5.51 0.68 19.78
N PRO A 387 5.69 2.01 19.88
CA PRO A 387 6.92 2.60 20.43
C PRO A 387 7.19 2.23 21.91
N GLN A 388 6.17 1.84 22.67
CA GLN A 388 6.30 1.38 24.06
C GLN A 388 6.35 -0.14 24.21
N PHE A 389 6.17 -0.89 23.10
CA PHE A 389 6.17 -2.35 23.13
C PHE A 389 7.58 -2.91 23.32
N LEU A 390 8.52 -2.39 22.54
CA LEU A 390 9.94 -2.73 22.62
C LEU A 390 10.56 -2.12 23.88
N PRO A 391 11.48 -2.83 24.55
CA PRO A 391 12.21 -2.25 25.67
C PRO A 391 13.05 -1.05 25.19
N SER A 392 13.17 -0.03 26.04
CA SER A 392 14.23 0.96 25.89
C SER A 392 15.59 0.23 25.88
N SER A 393 16.55 0.72 25.08
CA SER A 393 17.92 0.19 25.08
C SER A 393 18.43 0.04 26.53
N PRO A 394 19.22 -1.00 26.88
CA PRO A 394 19.71 -1.19 28.26
C PRO A 394 20.40 0.03 28.87
N ASN A 395 20.93 0.93 28.03
CA ASN A 395 21.62 2.15 28.41
C ASN A 395 20.70 3.40 28.46
N GLN A 396 19.38 3.26 28.35
CA GLN A 396 18.41 4.37 28.38
C GLN A 396 17.31 4.13 29.42
N ALA A 397 17.12 5.11 30.30
CA ALA A 397 16.03 5.09 31.29
C ALA A 397 14.65 5.02 30.59
N PRO A 398 13.68 4.24 31.11
CA PRO A 398 12.35 4.16 30.52
C PRO A 398 11.66 5.53 30.43
N ALA A 399 11.31 5.96 29.22
CA ALA A 399 10.62 7.23 28.98
C ALA A 399 9.15 7.24 29.42
N ALA A 400 8.62 6.09 29.85
CA ALA A 400 7.24 5.90 30.31
C ALA A 400 7.21 5.01 31.55
N SER A 401 6.17 5.13 32.38
CA SER A 401 6.00 4.29 33.57
C SER A 401 5.80 2.81 33.19
N HIS A 402 6.22 1.90 34.06
CA HIS A 402 6.05 0.46 33.88
C HIS A 402 4.59 0.07 33.59
N GLN A 403 3.64 0.71 34.27
CA GLN A 403 2.20 0.51 34.04
C GLN A 403 1.76 0.93 32.63
N ALA A 404 2.25 2.06 32.12
CA ALA A 404 1.94 2.52 30.77
C ALA A 404 2.53 1.59 29.69
N GLN A 405 3.76 1.08 29.92
CA GLN A 405 4.39 0.11 29.04
C GLN A 405 3.62 -1.21 28.98
N GLU A 406 3.19 -1.76 30.13
CA GLU A 406 2.42 -3.01 30.13
C GLU A 406 1.02 -2.82 29.51
N MET A 407 0.35 -1.69 29.76
CA MET A 407 -0.90 -1.36 29.06
C MET A 407 -0.70 -1.27 27.54
N SER A 408 0.38 -0.66 27.07
CA SER A 408 0.73 -0.64 25.65
C SER A 408 1.00 -2.04 25.09
N ARG A 409 1.67 -2.91 25.84
CA ARG A 409 1.87 -4.32 25.45
C ARG A 409 0.55 -5.07 25.31
N LEU A 410 -0.37 -4.89 26.25
CA LEU A 410 -1.72 -5.47 26.18
C LEU A 410 -2.50 -4.97 24.96
N ARG A 411 -2.49 -3.65 24.68
CA ARG A 411 -3.19 -3.08 23.51
C ARG A 411 -2.63 -3.56 22.17
N VAL A 412 -1.31 -3.70 22.04
CA VAL A 412 -0.67 -4.23 20.83
C VAL A 412 -1.01 -5.71 20.61
N ARG A 413 -1.01 -6.52 21.68
CA ARG A 413 -1.39 -7.95 21.65
C ARG A 413 -2.85 -8.15 21.27
N ASP A 414 -3.76 -7.41 21.90
CA ASP A 414 -5.20 -7.45 21.58
C ASP A 414 -5.43 -7.07 20.11
N ALA A 415 -4.88 -5.94 19.66
CA ALA A 415 -4.99 -5.52 18.27
C ALA A 415 -4.50 -6.60 17.28
N ALA A 416 -3.37 -7.27 17.56
CA ALA A 416 -2.88 -8.38 16.74
C ALA A 416 -3.84 -9.58 16.74
N ALA A 417 -4.42 -9.94 17.89
CA ALA A 417 -5.39 -11.01 18.02
C ALA A 417 -6.71 -10.72 17.27
N GLN A 418 -7.23 -9.49 17.37
CA GLN A 418 -8.45 -9.05 16.67
C GLN A 418 -8.25 -9.05 15.14
N ILE A 419 -7.12 -8.54 14.66
CA ILE A 419 -6.74 -8.60 13.23
C ILE A 419 -6.67 -10.06 12.76
N THR A 420 -6.06 -10.96 13.54
CA THR A 420 -5.99 -12.39 13.22
C THR A 420 -7.36 -13.06 13.20
N CYS A 421 -8.27 -12.69 14.11
CA CYS A 421 -9.64 -13.19 14.15
C CYS A 421 -10.39 -12.80 12.86
N MET A 422 -10.46 -11.49 12.56
CA MET A 422 -11.06 -10.95 11.33
C MET A 422 -10.43 -11.52 10.06
N THR A 423 -9.10 -11.69 10.03
CA THR A 423 -8.38 -12.31 8.89
C THR A 423 -8.80 -13.77 8.70
N SER A 424 -9.01 -14.50 9.79
CA SER A 424 -9.46 -15.90 9.75
C SER A 424 -10.92 -16.01 9.31
N GLU A 425 -11.80 -15.11 9.77
CA GLU A 425 -13.20 -15.04 9.33
C GLU A 425 -13.33 -14.79 7.83
N LEU A 426 -12.58 -13.82 7.30
CA LEU A 426 -12.53 -13.54 5.86
C LEU A 426 -12.07 -14.77 5.06
N HIS A 427 -11.02 -15.46 5.51
CA HIS A 427 -10.50 -16.66 4.85
C HIS A 427 -11.48 -17.84 4.89
N ASN A 428 -12.14 -18.07 6.03
CA ASN A 428 -13.11 -19.15 6.19
C ASN A 428 -14.33 -18.98 5.26
N LEU A 429 -14.64 -17.75 4.87
CA LEU A 429 -15.72 -17.41 3.92
C LEU A 429 -15.21 -17.14 2.49
N GLY A 430 -13.92 -17.35 2.19
CA GLY A 430 -13.33 -17.15 0.87
C GLY A 430 -13.31 -15.69 0.38
N LEU A 431 -13.35 -14.73 1.32
CA LEU A 431 -13.40 -13.29 1.09
C LEU A 431 -12.01 -12.63 1.05
N GLU A 432 -10.95 -13.32 1.43
CA GLU A 432 -9.59 -12.77 1.51
C GLU A 432 -9.06 -12.30 0.15
N LYS A 433 -9.55 -12.92 -0.94
CA LYS A 433 -9.29 -12.54 -2.34
C LYS A 433 -9.84 -11.15 -2.72
N TYR A 434 -10.74 -10.58 -1.92
CA TYR A 434 -11.33 -9.27 -2.13
C TYR A 434 -10.64 -8.14 -1.32
N LEU A 435 -9.59 -8.46 -0.57
CA LEU A 435 -8.82 -7.45 0.15
C LEU A 435 -7.97 -6.61 -0.84
N PRO A 436 -8.03 -5.26 -0.77
CA PRO A 436 -7.07 -4.39 -1.46
C PRO A 436 -5.67 -4.54 -0.85
N THR A 437 -4.66 -3.87 -1.42
CA THR A 437 -3.28 -3.85 -0.87
C THR A 437 -3.21 -3.47 0.62
N THR A 438 -4.18 -2.69 1.14
CA THR A 438 -4.34 -2.40 2.57
C THR A 438 -4.50 -3.66 3.44
N GLY A 439 -4.94 -4.78 2.89
CA GLY A 439 -4.91 -6.09 3.56
C GLY A 439 -3.50 -6.49 4.00
N VAL A 440 -2.48 -6.26 3.16
CA VAL A 440 -1.07 -6.47 3.53
C VAL A 440 -0.66 -5.52 4.67
N THR A 441 -1.03 -4.24 4.55
CA THR A 441 -0.76 -3.20 5.55
C THR A 441 -1.29 -3.55 6.95
N VAL A 442 -2.48 -4.13 7.05
CA VAL A 442 -3.09 -4.45 8.37
C VAL A 442 -2.63 -5.80 8.92
N ILE A 443 -2.40 -6.80 8.05
CA ILE A 443 -2.01 -8.16 8.47
C ILE A 443 -0.54 -8.22 8.90
N LEU A 444 0.37 -7.56 8.18
CA LEU A 444 1.81 -7.65 8.44
C LEU A 444 2.21 -7.23 9.88
N PRO A 445 1.73 -6.11 10.46
CA PRO A 445 2.00 -5.76 11.86
C PRO A 445 1.54 -6.84 12.85
N ALA A 446 0.34 -7.42 12.66
CA ALA A 446 -0.14 -8.49 13.53
C ALA A 446 0.75 -9.74 13.46
N MET A 447 1.23 -10.12 12.26
CA MET A 447 2.18 -11.22 12.09
C MET A 447 3.51 -10.96 12.78
N ILE A 448 4.01 -9.72 12.74
CA ILE A 448 5.24 -9.32 13.41
C ILE A 448 5.09 -9.43 14.94
N ILE A 449 3.94 -9.03 15.51
CA ILE A 449 3.67 -9.20 16.94
C ILE A 449 3.61 -10.69 17.33
N HIS A 450 2.90 -11.52 16.56
CA HIS A 450 2.90 -12.98 16.81
C HIS A 450 4.31 -13.57 16.74
N LEU A 451 5.14 -13.16 15.77
CA LEU A 451 6.53 -13.64 15.64
C LEU A 451 7.39 -13.28 16.86
N LEU A 452 7.20 -12.09 17.46
CA LEU A 452 7.85 -11.75 18.73
C LEU A 452 7.34 -12.63 19.89
N GLU A 453 6.02 -12.83 19.97
CA GLU A 453 5.41 -13.61 21.06
C GLU A 453 5.68 -15.13 20.99
N MET A 454 6.08 -15.65 19.83
CA MET A 454 6.55 -17.03 19.69
C MET A 454 7.81 -17.34 20.51
N LYS A 455 8.52 -16.32 21.00
CA LYS A 455 9.64 -16.46 21.94
C LYS A 455 9.28 -16.15 23.40
N SER A 456 7.99 -16.01 23.72
CA SER A 456 7.54 -15.90 25.11
C SER A 456 7.95 -17.11 25.96
N CYS A 457 8.40 -16.83 27.19
CA CYS A 457 8.66 -17.83 28.21
C CYS A 457 7.41 -18.63 28.58
N THR A 458 6.20 -18.08 28.37
CA THR A 458 4.92 -18.74 28.64
C THR A 458 4.50 -19.66 27.49
N PRO A 459 4.38 -20.98 27.68
CA PRO A 459 4.04 -21.91 26.59
C PRO A 459 2.70 -21.59 25.90
N GLN A 460 1.65 -21.29 26.68
CA GLN A 460 0.33 -20.96 26.13
C GLN A 460 0.33 -19.71 25.24
N ALA A 461 1.18 -18.73 25.56
CA ALA A 461 1.33 -17.52 24.75
C ALA A 461 2.03 -17.84 23.42
N ARG A 462 3.13 -18.60 23.47
CA ARG A 462 3.84 -19.09 22.29
C ARG A 462 2.94 -19.92 21.37
N ASP A 463 2.09 -20.78 21.93
CA ASP A 463 1.17 -21.62 21.15
C ASP A 463 0.07 -20.77 20.49
N ARG A 464 -0.48 -19.78 21.21
CA ARG A 464 -1.45 -18.82 20.66
C ARG A 464 -0.82 -18.01 19.51
N ALA A 465 0.37 -17.47 19.72
CA ALA A 465 1.11 -16.70 18.74
C ALA A 465 1.45 -17.55 17.49
N THR A 466 1.89 -18.79 17.67
CA THR A 466 2.16 -19.73 16.58
C THR A 466 0.90 -19.99 15.73
N ARG A 467 -0.26 -20.18 16.37
CA ARG A 467 -1.54 -20.34 15.65
C ARG A 467 -1.93 -19.07 14.90
N GLY A 468 -1.82 -17.90 15.54
CA GLY A 468 -2.17 -16.62 14.94
C GLY A 468 -1.27 -16.26 13.74
N PHE A 469 0.03 -16.49 13.86
CA PHE A 469 0.98 -16.35 12.76
C PHE A 469 0.60 -17.22 11.56
N ARG A 470 0.33 -18.52 11.77
CA ARG A 470 -0.12 -19.44 10.71
C ARG A 470 -1.42 -18.99 10.06
N GLN A 471 -2.40 -18.53 10.84
CA GLN A 471 -3.68 -18.04 10.35
C GLN A 471 -3.51 -16.85 9.41
N CYS A 472 -2.75 -15.83 9.84
CA CYS A 472 -2.44 -14.67 9.01
C CYS A 472 -1.59 -15.02 7.79
N MET A 473 -0.61 -15.94 7.91
CA MET A 473 0.25 -16.35 6.80
C MET A 473 -0.55 -17.01 5.67
N ARG A 474 -1.60 -17.80 5.97
CA ARG A 474 -2.47 -18.37 4.92
C ARG A 474 -3.11 -17.29 4.05
N VAL A 475 -3.58 -16.19 4.65
CA VAL A 475 -4.12 -15.05 3.90
C VAL A 475 -3.02 -14.28 3.19
N MET A 476 -1.89 -14.00 3.85
CA MET A 476 -0.76 -13.32 3.21
C MET A 476 -0.33 -14.05 1.92
N VAL A 477 -0.23 -15.38 1.97
CA VAL A 477 0.08 -16.22 0.79
C VAL A 477 -0.97 -16.08 -0.33
N LYS A 478 -2.26 -15.93 -0.02
CA LYS A 478 -3.29 -15.62 -1.04
C LYS A 478 -3.14 -14.21 -1.62
N LEU A 479 -2.75 -13.23 -0.81
CA LEU A 479 -2.50 -11.86 -1.29
C LEU A 479 -1.30 -11.79 -2.25
N ARG A 480 -0.37 -12.75 -2.19
CA ARG A 480 0.74 -12.90 -3.16
C ARG A 480 0.27 -13.15 -4.59
N ASP A 481 -0.96 -13.64 -4.83
CA ASP A 481 -1.48 -13.78 -6.20
C ASP A 481 -1.80 -12.41 -6.85
N MET A 482 -1.89 -11.34 -6.05
CA MET A 482 -2.35 -10.01 -6.46
C MET A 482 -1.27 -8.93 -6.31
N TYR A 483 -0.50 -8.95 -5.21
CA TYR A 483 0.32 -7.82 -4.78
C TYR A 483 1.77 -8.25 -4.53
N ALA A 484 2.73 -7.55 -5.14
CA ALA A 484 4.16 -7.77 -4.88
C ALA A 484 4.52 -7.47 -3.41
N ALA A 485 3.87 -6.48 -2.79
CA ALA A 485 3.99 -6.18 -1.36
C ALA A 485 3.76 -7.40 -0.45
N ALA A 486 2.92 -8.37 -0.86
CA ALA A 486 2.72 -9.60 -0.11
C ALA A 486 3.88 -10.60 -0.28
N ASP A 487 4.54 -10.67 -1.45
CA ASP A 487 5.75 -11.49 -1.61
C ASP A 487 6.87 -10.96 -0.72
N TYR A 488 7.07 -9.64 -0.74
CA TYR A 488 8.03 -8.92 0.09
C TYR A 488 7.78 -9.14 1.58
N ALA A 489 6.54 -8.98 2.04
CA ALA A 489 6.14 -9.28 3.41
C ALA A 489 6.41 -10.76 3.79
N THR A 490 6.07 -11.71 2.92
CA THR A 490 6.34 -13.14 3.18
C THR A 490 7.84 -13.44 3.24
N GLY A 491 8.64 -12.96 2.28
CA GLY A 491 10.09 -13.17 2.25
C GLY A 491 10.80 -12.59 3.47
N PHE A 492 10.40 -11.40 3.91
CA PHE A 492 10.87 -10.79 5.15
C PHE A 492 10.54 -11.66 6.38
N LEU A 493 9.30 -12.14 6.48
CA LEU A 493 8.87 -12.97 7.62
C LEU A 493 9.56 -14.35 7.63
N ASP A 494 9.80 -14.96 6.46
CA ASP A 494 10.54 -16.21 6.34
C ASP A 494 12.02 -16.04 6.74
N ALA A 495 12.64 -14.90 6.41
CA ALA A 495 13.98 -14.55 6.87
C ALA A 495 14.02 -14.34 8.39
N ALA A 496 13.03 -13.63 8.94
CA ALA A 496 12.91 -13.40 10.39
C ALA A 496 12.73 -14.71 11.17
N LEU A 497 11.90 -15.65 10.70
CA LEU A 497 11.74 -16.98 11.31
C LEU A 497 13.06 -17.77 11.35
N LYS A 498 13.82 -17.74 10.24
CA LYS A 498 15.13 -18.40 10.15
C LYS A 498 16.13 -17.80 11.13
N LYS A 499 16.30 -16.47 11.13
CA LYS A 499 17.23 -15.77 12.06
C LYS A 499 16.80 -15.93 13.52
N ALA A 500 15.50 -16.06 13.78
CA ALA A 500 14.96 -16.36 15.11
C ALA A 500 15.10 -17.84 15.52
N ALA A 501 15.55 -18.75 14.64
CA ALA A 501 15.61 -20.20 14.84
C ALA A 501 14.25 -20.85 15.19
N ILE A 502 13.15 -20.30 14.67
CA ILE A 502 11.78 -20.75 14.94
C ILE A 502 11.34 -21.78 13.90
N ASP A 503 11.20 -23.04 14.32
CA ASP A 503 10.71 -24.13 13.48
C ASP A 503 9.18 -24.26 13.60
N LEU A 504 8.47 -23.81 12.56
CA LEU A 504 7.01 -23.88 12.48
C LEU A 504 6.46 -25.31 12.37
N ASN A 505 7.27 -26.35 12.15
CA ASN A 505 6.80 -27.73 12.02
C ASN A 505 6.93 -28.54 13.32
N LYS A 506 7.88 -28.19 14.20
CA LYS A 506 8.12 -28.90 15.48
C LYS A 506 7.03 -28.76 16.54
N THR A 507 6.08 -27.84 16.37
CA THR A 507 4.96 -27.65 17.31
C THR A 507 3.75 -28.57 17.05
N ASN A 508 3.88 -29.56 16.17
CA ASN A 508 2.89 -30.64 16.00
C ASN A 508 3.21 -31.88 16.86
N VAL A 509 3.34 -31.71 18.18
CA VAL A 509 3.31 -32.85 19.12
C VAL A 509 1.85 -33.08 19.52
N GLY A 510 1.15 -33.92 18.75
CA GLY A 510 -0.29 -34.15 18.93
C GLY A 510 -0.98 -35.01 17.87
N GLN A 511 -0.24 -35.72 17.01
CA GLN A 511 -0.81 -36.69 16.05
C GLN A 511 0.05 -37.97 15.97
N GLU A 512 0.31 -38.62 17.10
CA GLU A 512 0.69 -40.03 17.12
C GLU A 512 -0.56 -40.92 17.21
N ALA A 513 -1.24 -41.13 16.08
CA ALA A 513 -2.28 -42.14 15.93
C ALA A 513 -2.58 -42.45 14.45
N LEU A 514 -1.57 -42.77 13.63
CA LEU A 514 -1.76 -43.35 12.28
C LEU A 514 -0.49 -44.03 11.72
N SER A 515 0.27 -44.70 12.59
CA SER A 515 1.46 -45.51 12.26
C SER A 515 1.19 -47.01 12.47
N GLY A 516 0.08 -47.50 11.91
CA GLY A 516 -0.38 -48.87 12.14
C GLY A 516 -1.24 -49.40 11.00
N LEU A 517 -0.63 -49.68 9.85
CA LEU A 517 -1.08 -50.66 8.83
C LEU A 517 0.01 -50.76 7.74
N LYS A 518 0.98 -51.65 7.94
CA LYS A 518 1.82 -52.18 6.86
C LYS A 518 1.18 -53.47 6.35
N HIS A 519 1.06 -53.63 5.04
CA HIS A 519 1.03 -54.95 4.42
C HIS A 519 1.68 -54.91 3.03
N ASP A 520 2.22 -56.07 2.67
CA ASP A 520 3.30 -56.34 1.73
C ASP A 520 2.92 -56.30 0.25
N LEU A 521 3.92 -56.20 -0.63
CA LEU A 521 4.29 -57.16 -1.70
C LEU A 521 5.49 -56.59 -2.54
N PRO A 522 6.22 -57.39 -3.38
CA PRO A 522 7.69 -57.31 -3.47
C PRO A 522 8.23 -56.89 -4.87
N PRO A 523 9.45 -57.25 -5.37
CA PRO A 523 10.50 -56.27 -5.67
C PRO A 523 11.00 -56.24 -7.14
N GLU A 524 12.07 -55.45 -7.38
CA GLU A 524 12.83 -55.22 -8.65
C GLU A 524 12.15 -54.23 -9.63
N PHE A 525 12.84 -53.31 -10.32
CA PHE A 525 14.27 -53.15 -10.66
C PHE A 525 14.89 -51.80 -10.21
N SER A 526 16.23 -51.75 -10.13
CA SER A 526 17.02 -50.54 -9.80
C SER A 526 17.86 -50.07 -10.99
N VAL A 527 17.84 -48.77 -11.29
CA VAL A 527 18.95 -48.05 -11.95
C VAL A 527 19.04 -46.63 -11.38
N GLN A 528 20.24 -46.22 -10.95
CA GLN A 528 20.55 -44.86 -10.47
C GLN A 528 20.87 -43.91 -11.64
N THR A 529 20.61 -42.60 -11.50
CA THR A 529 21.42 -41.50 -12.11
C THR A 529 21.07 -40.12 -11.50
N PRO A 530 21.97 -39.12 -11.53
CA PRO A 530 21.89 -37.86 -10.76
C PRO A 530 21.18 -36.71 -11.52
N PRO A 531 20.94 -35.53 -10.90
CA PRO A 531 20.05 -34.51 -11.45
C PRO A 531 20.72 -33.60 -12.51
N PRO A 532 19.95 -33.05 -13.49
CA PRO A 532 20.46 -32.10 -14.47
C PRO A 532 20.39 -30.64 -14.00
N GLU A 533 21.34 -29.84 -14.51
CA GLU A 533 21.50 -28.41 -14.22
C GLU A 533 20.67 -27.48 -15.13
N ASN A 534 20.54 -26.22 -14.72
CA ASN A 534 19.88 -25.15 -15.48
C ASN A 534 20.74 -24.61 -16.62
N VAL A 535 20.15 -24.37 -17.80
CA VAL A 535 20.51 -23.25 -18.70
C VAL A 535 19.32 -22.83 -19.59
N PRO A 536 19.24 -21.56 -20.03
CA PRO A 536 18.04 -20.98 -20.64
C PRO A 536 18.00 -21.10 -22.17
N TYR A 537 16.79 -21.06 -22.74
CA TYR A 537 16.57 -20.89 -24.18
C TYR A 537 16.21 -19.44 -24.53
N MET A 538 17.09 -18.77 -25.28
CA MET A 538 16.72 -17.68 -26.19
C MET A 538 16.79 -18.21 -27.62
N THR A 539 15.73 -18.02 -28.41
CA THR A 539 15.78 -18.22 -29.86
C THR A 539 16.36 -17.00 -30.56
N ALA A 540 17.33 -17.24 -31.43
CA ALA A 540 18.09 -16.19 -32.10
C ALA A 540 17.46 -15.74 -33.43
N SER A 541 17.87 -14.57 -33.87
CA SER A 541 18.01 -14.23 -35.29
C SER A 541 19.26 -13.35 -35.44
N GLU A 542 19.88 -13.43 -36.63
CA GLU A 542 21.04 -12.62 -37.07
C GLU A 542 22.42 -12.94 -36.46
N THR A 543 23.04 -13.98 -37.04
CA THR A 543 24.51 -14.04 -37.18
C THR A 543 24.88 -13.91 -38.65
N LEU A 544 25.55 -12.83 -39.06
CA LEU A 544 26.31 -12.77 -40.31
C LEU A 544 27.29 -11.57 -40.34
N PHE A 545 28.45 -11.72 -39.70
CA PHE A 545 29.76 -11.40 -40.28
C PHE A 545 30.87 -11.87 -39.32
N GLN A 546 31.66 -12.85 -39.77
CA GLN A 546 32.89 -13.26 -39.07
C GLN A 546 34.06 -12.45 -39.62
N GLN A 547 34.98 -12.00 -38.75
CA GLN A 547 36.35 -12.57 -38.74
C GLN A 547 37.20 -12.11 -37.54
N LYS A 548 38.23 -12.91 -37.25
CA LYS A 548 39.22 -12.84 -36.16
C LYS A 548 40.05 -11.52 -36.24
N THR A 549 40.82 -11.06 -35.24
CA THR A 549 41.73 -11.79 -34.33
C THR A 549 42.20 -10.91 -33.14
N LYS A 550 42.54 -11.50 -31.98
CA LYS A 550 43.41 -10.93 -30.91
C LYS A 550 44.90 -11.27 -31.22
N PRO A 551 45.97 -10.60 -30.70
CA PRO A 551 46.21 -10.23 -29.28
C PRO A 551 46.89 -8.82 -29.04
N ALA A 552 46.65 -8.10 -27.93
CA ALA A 552 47.28 -8.12 -26.58
C ALA A 552 48.54 -7.23 -26.36
N LEU A 553 48.57 -6.54 -25.19
CA LEU A 553 49.72 -5.83 -24.53
C LEU A 553 50.41 -4.69 -25.32
N ALA A 554 50.70 -3.48 -24.79
CA ALA A 554 51.10 -3.11 -23.44
C ALA A 554 51.02 -1.57 -23.16
N LYS A 555 51.01 -1.23 -21.86
CA LYS A 555 51.54 -0.02 -21.18
C LYS A 555 51.90 1.24 -22.01
N MET A 556 51.33 2.38 -21.64
CA MET A 556 52.04 3.43 -20.86
C MET A 556 51.06 4.52 -20.39
N ALA A 557 51.37 5.16 -19.26
CA ALA A 557 50.62 6.28 -18.70
C ALA A 557 51.53 7.50 -18.57
N THR A 558 51.00 8.70 -18.88
CA THR A 558 51.29 9.98 -18.20
C THR A 558 50.34 11.08 -18.71
N LEU A 559 50.13 12.13 -17.89
CA LEU A 559 49.16 13.22 -18.11
C LEU A 559 49.82 14.46 -18.79
N PRO A 560 49.37 15.72 -18.58
CA PRO A 560 48.80 16.64 -19.58
C PRO A 560 49.77 17.84 -19.82
N PRO A 561 49.42 19.14 -19.99
CA PRO A 561 48.16 19.84 -20.36
C PRO A 561 48.32 20.99 -21.42
N ASN A 562 47.20 21.70 -21.68
CA ASN A 562 47.05 23.16 -21.91
C ASN A 562 46.33 23.62 -23.20
N LYS A 563 45.25 24.41 -22.97
CA LYS A 563 44.92 25.77 -23.51
C LYS A 563 45.21 26.04 -25.00
N ILE A 564 44.29 26.64 -25.77
CA ILE A 564 44.03 28.10 -25.78
C ILE A 564 42.62 28.45 -26.34
N ASN A 565 42.16 29.67 -26.07
CA ASN A 565 40.83 30.23 -26.31
C ASN A 565 40.48 30.64 -27.77
N ALA A 566 39.17 30.59 -28.04
CA ALA A 566 38.28 31.61 -28.65
C ALA A 566 38.64 32.39 -29.93
N ALA A 567 37.68 32.37 -30.86
CA ALA A 567 37.11 33.52 -31.56
C ALA A 567 35.78 33.09 -32.23
N ALA A 568 34.83 33.93 -32.62
CA ALA A 568 34.30 35.21 -32.11
C ALA A 568 33.10 35.57 -33.02
N LEU A 569 32.00 36.11 -32.50
CA LEU A 569 31.04 36.94 -33.26
C LEU A 569 30.05 37.63 -32.29
N GLU A 570 29.86 38.93 -32.49
CA GLU A 570 29.28 39.84 -31.51
C GLU A 570 27.86 40.35 -31.85
N LEU A 571 27.08 40.55 -30.78
CA LEU A 571 26.22 41.70 -30.46
C LEU A 571 25.18 42.23 -31.47
N SER A 572 23.94 42.32 -30.98
CA SER A 572 23.26 43.62 -30.85
C SER A 572 22.34 43.62 -29.62
N ALA A 573 22.02 44.79 -29.07
CA ALA A 573 21.49 44.95 -27.71
C ALA A 573 20.08 45.59 -27.65
N THR A 574 19.38 45.43 -26.53
CA THR A 574 18.56 46.49 -25.89
C THR A 574 18.04 46.04 -24.50
N SER A 575 18.23 46.88 -23.48
CA SER A 575 17.53 46.85 -22.17
C SER A 575 16.75 48.16 -22.00
N PRO A 576 15.69 48.24 -21.18
CA PRO A 576 15.73 49.06 -19.95
C PRO A 576 14.74 48.57 -18.83
N PRO A 577 14.45 49.31 -17.74
CA PRO A 577 15.36 49.70 -16.63
C PRO A 577 14.79 49.41 -15.21
N GLN A 578 15.56 49.75 -14.17
CA GLN A 578 15.16 49.78 -12.73
C GLN A 578 14.36 51.04 -12.32
N THR A 579 13.78 50.99 -11.11
CA THR A 579 13.50 52.17 -10.27
C THR A 579 13.79 51.83 -8.80
N ASP A 580 14.38 52.78 -8.03
CA ASP A 580 14.92 52.60 -6.67
C ASP A 580 14.19 53.46 -5.58
N LEU A 581 14.72 53.44 -4.34
CA LEU A 581 14.37 54.20 -3.11
C LEU A 581 13.13 53.70 -2.33
N ASP A 582 13.09 53.62 -0.98
CA ASP A 582 14.10 53.76 0.11
C ASP A 582 13.46 53.23 1.44
N SER A 583 14.08 53.10 2.64
CA SER A 583 15.44 53.35 3.17
C SER A 583 15.64 52.64 4.54
N ALA A 584 16.91 52.35 4.92
CA ALA A 584 17.45 52.20 6.30
C ALA A 584 16.91 51.08 7.24
N GLU A 585 17.65 50.47 8.18
CA GLU A 585 18.89 50.81 8.89
C GLU A 585 19.80 49.60 9.25
N LEU A 586 21.12 49.87 9.33
CA LEU A 586 22.15 49.30 10.25
C LEU A 586 22.56 47.80 10.22
N THR A 587 23.76 47.55 9.66
CA THR A 587 24.76 46.55 10.13
C THR A 587 25.77 47.23 11.09
N PRO A 588 26.68 46.52 11.82
CA PRO A 588 27.92 45.89 11.28
C PRO A 588 28.21 44.45 11.82
N SER A 589 28.76 43.51 11.02
CA SER A 589 30.20 43.17 10.80
C SER A 589 30.91 42.44 11.97
N ALA A 590 31.34 41.17 11.82
CA ALA A 590 32.71 40.73 11.42
C ALA A 590 33.69 40.59 12.64
N SER A 591 34.74 39.75 12.77
CA SER A 591 35.53 38.85 11.89
C SER A 591 36.42 37.89 12.74
N GLY A 592 37.08 36.89 12.13
CA GLY A 592 38.36 36.28 12.62
C GLY A 592 38.26 34.91 13.29
N GLN A 593 38.94 33.86 12.79
CA GLN A 593 40.34 33.44 13.06
C GLN A 593 40.47 32.57 14.35
N SER A 594 41.22 31.45 14.42
CA SER A 594 42.28 30.86 13.56
C SER A 594 42.34 29.32 13.65
N GLU A 595 43.26 28.73 12.89
CA GLU A 595 43.59 27.29 12.76
C GLU A 595 44.26 26.68 14.01
N GLU A 596 44.20 25.35 14.15
CA GLU A 596 45.29 24.57 14.75
C GLU A 596 45.43 23.21 14.04
N GLN A 597 46.65 22.84 13.66
CA GLN A 597 46.98 21.57 13.02
C GLN A 597 47.49 20.56 14.06
N GLN A 598 47.16 19.28 13.89
CA GLN A 598 48.03 18.20 14.38
C GLN A 598 48.17 17.07 13.35
N LEU A 599 49.34 16.46 13.34
CA LEU A 599 49.93 15.79 12.18
C LEU A 599 50.10 14.28 12.44
N GLY A 600 49.78 13.46 11.43
CA GLY A 600 50.46 12.21 11.16
C GLY A 600 50.02 10.95 11.92
N ASN A 601 49.43 10.01 11.18
CA ASN A 601 50.14 8.76 10.88
C ASN A 601 49.60 8.15 9.57
N LEU A 602 50.52 7.60 8.78
CA LEU A 602 50.27 6.91 7.52
C LEU A 602 50.61 5.41 7.68
N ASP A 603 50.26 4.60 6.67
CA ASP A 603 50.51 3.17 6.51
C ASP A 603 49.67 2.25 7.40
N THR A 604 48.73 1.49 6.83
CA THR A 604 49.11 0.26 6.09
C THR A 604 48.08 -0.06 5.00
N PHE A 605 48.54 -0.32 3.78
CA PHE A 605 47.72 -0.91 2.72
C PHE A 605 47.47 -2.40 3.00
N ALA A 606 46.22 -2.77 3.30
CA ALA A 606 45.75 -4.16 3.27
C ALA A 606 44.89 -4.36 2.01
N LEU A 607 45.43 -5.09 1.04
CA LEU A 607 44.66 -5.70 -0.05
C LEU A 607 44.04 -6.98 0.49
N ASP A 608 42.71 -7.10 0.45
CA ASP A 608 42.00 -8.36 0.62
C ASP A 608 40.74 -8.40 -0.27
N PRO A 609 40.19 -9.59 -0.57
CA PRO A 609 39.78 -9.90 -1.94
C PRO A 609 38.34 -9.55 -2.29
N ILE A 610 38.11 -9.46 -3.60
CA ILE A 610 36.78 -9.42 -4.23
C ILE A 610 36.06 -10.75 -3.96
N GLN A 611 35.26 -10.79 -2.91
CA GLN A 611 34.15 -11.75 -2.77
C GLN A 611 32.85 -11.01 -3.10
N GLY A 612 32.32 -11.27 -4.30
CA GLY A 612 31.00 -10.83 -4.68
C GLY A 612 29.91 -11.62 -3.96
N ASN A 613 29.57 -11.20 -2.75
CA ASN A 613 28.21 -11.37 -2.23
C ASN A 613 27.45 -10.09 -2.60
N ASP A 614 26.53 -10.19 -3.57
CA ASP A 614 25.45 -9.21 -3.70
C ASP A 614 24.51 -9.40 -2.49
N GLU A 615 24.86 -8.73 -1.39
CA GLU A 615 24.07 -8.77 -0.15
C GLU A 615 22.76 -8.00 -0.38
N PHE A 616 21.66 -8.75 -0.44
CA PHE A 616 20.34 -8.22 -0.76
C PHE A 616 19.85 -7.26 0.33
N ASP A 617 19.72 -5.98 -0.01
CA ASP A 617 19.32 -4.92 0.92
C ASP A 617 17.82 -4.99 1.29
N TRP A 618 17.51 -5.68 2.38
CA TRP A 618 16.16 -5.79 2.92
C TRP A 618 15.57 -4.46 3.45
N ASN A 619 16.37 -3.40 3.55
CA ASN A 619 15.90 -2.08 3.98
C ASN A 619 15.02 -1.40 2.91
N ALA A 620 15.32 -1.64 1.62
CA ALA A 620 14.43 -1.27 0.52
C ALA A 620 13.03 -1.88 0.70
N VAL A 621 13.00 -3.19 0.94
CA VAL A 621 11.79 -4.03 0.98
C VAL A 621 10.82 -3.68 2.11
N SER A 622 11.35 -3.29 3.27
CA SER A 622 10.58 -3.17 4.52
C SER A 622 10.12 -1.74 4.85
N GLY A 623 10.63 -0.74 4.11
CA GLY A 623 10.82 0.60 4.66
C GLY A 623 11.92 0.54 5.72
N THR A 624 13.02 1.24 5.45
CA THR A 624 14.29 1.14 6.17
C THR A 624 14.12 1.23 7.70
N GLU A 625 14.96 0.49 8.44
CA GLU A 625 14.78 0.19 9.87
C GLU A 625 13.51 -0.63 10.22
N LEU A 626 13.50 -1.87 9.74
CA LEU A 626 13.44 -2.97 10.68
C LEU A 626 14.88 -3.38 11.00
N ASP A 627 15.51 -2.73 11.97
CA ASP A 627 16.78 -3.20 12.54
C ASP A 627 16.51 -4.55 13.24
N ILE A 628 16.76 -5.62 12.50
CA ILE A 628 16.51 -6.98 12.98
C ILE A 628 17.44 -7.31 14.15
N ASP A 629 18.57 -6.65 14.32
CA ASP A 629 19.50 -6.90 15.42
C ASP A 629 19.11 -6.14 16.70
N GLN A 630 18.50 -4.95 16.60
CA GLN A 630 17.77 -4.35 17.73
C GLN A 630 16.51 -5.16 18.09
N TRP A 631 15.86 -5.79 17.11
CA TRP A 631 14.67 -6.64 17.32
C TRP A 631 14.96 -8.05 17.85
N LEU A 632 16.15 -8.59 17.55
CA LEU A 632 16.61 -9.92 17.98
C LEU A 632 17.68 -9.84 19.09
N GLN A 633 17.85 -8.69 19.73
CA GLN A 633 18.44 -8.58 21.06
C GLN A 633 17.52 -9.25 22.08
N PHE A 634 17.55 -10.58 22.10
CA PHE A 634 17.04 -11.37 23.20
C PHE A 634 17.83 -11.01 24.47
N PRO A 635 17.19 -10.96 25.64
CA PRO A 635 17.92 -11.00 26.91
C PRO A 635 18.88 -12.19 26.83
N GLY A 636 20.17 -11.94 27.00
CA GLY A 636 21.19 -12.97 26.80
C GLY A 636 20.89 -14.18 27.68
N ASP A 637 20.98 -15.39 27.09
CA ASP A 637 20.85 -16.62 27.85
C ASP A 637 21.84 -16.58 29.01
N GLY A 638 21.30 -16.60 30.23
CA GLY A 638 22.05 -16.45 31.48
C GLY A 638 22.90 -17.67 31.80
N ASN A 639 23.85 -18.01 30.94
CA ASN A 639 24.76 -19.14 31.12
C ASN A 639 25.96 -18.73 31.99
N GLY A 640 25.66 -18.28 33.20
CA GLY A 640 26.66 -17.93 34.22
C GLY A 640 27.26 -19.17 34.87
N SER A 641 28.38 -19.66 34.31
CA SER A 641 29.22 -20.65 34.98
C SER A 641 30.25 -19.98 35.88
N GLY A 642 30.07 -19.99 37.21
CA GLY A 642 31.19 -19.71 38.14
C GLY A 642 30.91 -18.90 39.41
N ASN A 643 30.25 -19.54 40.39
CA ASN A 643 30.47 -19.42 41.85
C ASN A 643 30.37 -18.08 42.62
N VAL A 644 29.43 -18.08 43.58
CA VAL A 644 29.45 -17.48 44.94
C VAL A 644 29.39 -15.93 45.03
N GLY A 645 28.41 -15.32 45.72
CA GLY A 645 27.27 -15.90 46.45
C GLY A 645 26.32 -14.83 47.03
N ASP A 646 25.13 -15.29 47.46
CA ASP A 646 24.06 -14.63 48.24
C ASP A 646 23.65 -13.18 47.90
N SER A 647 22.44 -13.01 47.34
CA SER A 647 21.23 -12.80 48.17
C SER A 647 19.96 -12.50 47.32
N VAL A 648 18.79 -12.76 47.91
CA VAL A 648 17.42 -12.38 47.50
C VAL A 648 16.83 -13.01 46.22
N ILE A 649 15.91 -13.96 46.40
CA ILE A 649 14.47 -13.92 46.03
C ILE A 649 13.91 -15.33 46.24
N VAL A 650 13.11 -15.50 47.30
CA VAL A 650 12.22 -16.64 47.54
C VAL A 650 10.89 -16.03 48.00
N ASP A 651 9.78 -16.67 47.61
CA ASP A 651 8.38 -16.32 47.93
C ASP A 651 7.84 -14.97 47.40
N LEU A 652 7.06 -15.02 46.30
CA LEU A 652 5.66 -14.53 46.31
C LEU A 652 4.81 -14.96 45.09
N PHE A 653 4.62 -16.28 44.87
CA PHE A 653 3.53 -16.76 44.00
C PHE A 653 2.92 -18.08 44.52
N SER A 654 1.94 -17.96 45.41
CA SER A 654 0.95 -19.00 45.67
C SER A 654 -0.39 -18.37 46.03
N SER A 655 -1.48 -19.12 45.88
CA SER A 655 -2.89 -18.74 46.13
C SER A 655 -3.59 -17.98 44.99
N THR A 656 -4.27 -18.77 44.14
CA THR A 656 -5.60 -18.41 43.61
C THR A 656 -6.64 -19.31 44.27
N ASP A 657 -7.87 -18.79 44.38
CA ASP A 657 -8.96 -19.36 45.17
C ASP A 657 -9.43 -20.77 44.77
N GLN A 658 -9.95 -21.50 45.76
CA GLN A 658 -11.07 -22.43 45.53
C GLN A 658 -12.19 -22.22 46.55
N VAL A 659 -13.41 -22.19 46.04
CA VAL A 659 -14.68 -22.12 46.79
C VAL A 659 -15.13 -23.55 47.12
N GLY A 660 -15.60 -23.82 48.34
CA GLY A 660 -16.32 -25.09 48.59
C GLY A 660 -16.60 -25.52 50.04
N ASN A 661 -17.76 -25.12 50.57
CA ASN A 661 -18.60 -25.83 51.55
C ASN A 661 -18.16 -26.07 53.03
N GLN A 662 -19.01 -25.47 53.90
CA GLN A 662 -19.80 -26.13 54.97
C GLN A 662 -19.31 -26.19 56.44
N ILE A 663 -20.22 -25.63 57.29
CA ILE A 663 -20.79 -26.20 58.54
C ILE A 663 -20.33 -25.66 59.93
N THR A 664 -21.25 -24.85 60.49
CA THR A 664 -21.70 -24.69 61.91
C THR A 664 -20.89 -23.93 62.98
N ALA A 665 -21.68 -23.15 63.75
CA ALA A 665 -21.47 -22.59 65.10
C ALA A 665 -20.34 -21.55 65.27
N GLY A 666 -20.50 -20.47 66.03
CA GLY A 666 -21.66 -19.94 66.79
C GLY A 666 -21.18 -18.98 67.89
N GLY A 667 -21.98 -17.97 68.28
CA GLY A 667 -21.71 -17.10 69.43
C GLY A 667 -21.53 -15.60 69.13
N ASP A 668 -22.64 -14.87 69.20
CA ASP A 668 -22.95 -13.75 70.12
C ASP A 668 -21.94 -12.65 70.52
N LEU A 669 -22.52 -11.45 70.73
CA LEU A 669 -22.01 -10.23 71.42
C LEU A 669 -21.02 -9.35 70.62
N ASP A 670 -21.10 -8.01 70.62
CA ASP A 670 -22.07 -7.11 71.25
C ASP A 670 -22.18 -5.75 70.52
N SER A 671 -23.19 -4.96 70.87
CA SER A 671 -23.53 -3.63 70.32
C SER A 671 -22.63 -2.48 70.80
N VAL A 672 -22.54 -1.39 70.01
CA VAL A 672 -22.74 0.02 70.48
C VAL A 672 -23.22 0.88 69.29
N ASP A 673 -24.44 1.43 69.37
CA ASP A 673 -24.91 2.56 68.55
C ASP A 673 -24.53 3.90 69.21
N PHE A 674 -24.41 4.97 68.42
CA PHE A 674 -24.74 6.34 68.86
C PHE A 674 -25.12 7.24 67.67
N ASP A 675 -26.41 7.57 67.58
CA ASP A 675 -26.93 8.72 66.84
C ASP A 675 -26.45 10.04 67.49
N ASN A 676 -26.41 11.17 66.72
CA ASN A 676 -27.43 12.22 66.86
C ASN A 676 -27.33 13.39 65.83
N ASP A 677 -28.50 13.74 65.29
CA ASP A 677 -29.03 15.01 64.71
C ASP A 677 -28.23 16.33 64.60
N GLY A 678 -28.64 17.19 63.64
CA GLY A 678 -28.36 18.65 63.71
C GLY A 678 -28.68 19.57 62.50
N ASP A 679 -29.96 19.77 62.15
CA ASP A 679 -30.60 20.96 61.52
C ASP A 679 -30.09 21.69 60.23
N VAL A 680 -30.94 21.62 59.18
CA VAL A 680 -31.75 22.71 58.56
C VAL A 680 -31.16 24.14 58.37
N GLN A 681 -31.07 24.61 57.11
CA GLN A 681 -31.88 25.77 56.62
C GLN A 681 -31.92 25.93 55.08
N MET A 682 -33.02 26.49 54.54
CA MET A 682 -33.27 26.74 53.11
C MET A 682 -33.12 28.22 52.71
N LYS A 683 -32.75 28.49 51.44
CA LYS A 683 -33.54 29.21 50.39
C LYS A 683 -32.66 29.90 49.34
N GLY A 684 -33.12 29.91 48.08
CA GLY A 684 -32.48 30.66 47.00
C GLY A 684 -32.93 30.30 45.57
N GLU A 685 -34.24 30.31 45.30
CA GLU A 685 -34.77 30.15 43.93
C GLU A 685 -34.66 31.47 43.13
N ALA A 686 -34.41 31.39 41.82
CA ALA A 686 -35.21 32.08 40.78
C ALA A 686 -34.74 31.74 39.35
N SER A 687 -35.71 31.44 38.47
CA SER A 687 -35.51 31.13 37.04
C SER A 687 -36.04 32.26 36.13
N ALA A 688 -35.49 32.41 34.92
CA ALA A 688 -36.15 32.97 33.73
C ALA A 688 -35.32 32.57 32.47
N GLN A 689 -35.84 31.73 31.55
CA GLN A 689 -36.61 32.06 30.32
C GLN A 689 -35.77 32.76 29.23
N LEU A 690 -35.56 32.21 28.02
CA LEU A 690 -36.45 31.85 26.88
C LEU A 690 -36.87 33.03 25.98
N GLU A 691 -36.25 33.14 24.79
CA GLU A 691 -36.74 33.69 23.49
C GLU A 691 -35.56 33.55 22.49
N ILE A 692 -35.62 32.90 21.31
CA ILE A 692 -36.49 32.98 20.10
C ILE A 692 -36.08 34.10 19.11
N SER A 693 -35.44 33.64 18.01
CA SER A 693 -35.27 34.23 16.66
C SER A 693 -34.73 35.66 16.47
N ALA A 694 -33.55 35.72 15.82
CA ALA A 694 -33.34 36.41 14.54
C ALA A 694 -32.26 35.66 13.73
#